data_AF-A0A9W9YJ05-F1
#
_entry.id   AF-A0A9W9YJ05-F1
#
_cell.length_a   1.000
_cell.length_b   1.000
_cell.length_c   1.000
_cell.angle_alpha   90.00
_cell.angle_beta   90.00
_cell.angle_gamma   90.00
#
_symmetry.space_group_name_H-M   'P 1'
#
loop_
_entity.id
_entity.type
_entity.pdbx_description
1 polymer ?
#
loop_
_entity_poly.entity_id
_entity_poly.type
_entity_poly.pdbx_seq_one_letter_code
_entity_poly.pdbx_strand_id
1 'polypeptide(L)'
;MGCAPSTQSFQVNENETRLIQEIDRLRNKEQSQQSPPQVQPVALAFSPAPSQAAPQKNKNLPKVGDPVLAMWESTPWQYFTATIVSFNSKALKYNINWDDQDPTGRVIDYYNLALDRVPEPDEIATGSTVLFPQGKYCGQAGVRLGGLRYHQGRITRVHNGDRGQKLYDGIHTKGESDNKWVTYQGYSLYFRGVEISQLRISPNVLDILSAQDPEPASSQQANTVDGGIRPCDIFISYTKANSPQAIKNRELASSDAPPSYDEAMLSSICDPRDIRYQLEGCGAKVNGDKQAADSLIQTVQQINTAKVFVACLSDEYVQDEICRQEFQYAKKTVKKPVIPIVVGSGSFDWMMTVVGLLIAGEVYIHFSSKDVQELKMTELLKAVKKSVPAVRVPDGMGSAQEIQTTEATPAARTLGPADVFISYCWVNSEDAHKAKHVKEFIGSSFADPRKVHAGLAANDKFSIWIDTQRLRTTNQNDESLGMFAQIAEGLGKAKVVLAFVSKQYANSENCRMEIQFALKSLKKPVVPVIVGADDDWQNTVVGLLVAGQENRPINLQDVSSEDVLQQKVQEIQSSILPLLGLKEETRSYRAPVIGDHVISHHIKWAYFPASIVSFDRETMSYTVDWDDGDPTGKVQSYKDLAIDEIPSEDQVGVDSIVFFPQGSYGATAGNNIGGMRFHQGIITRVYKDSSGIWRYDGHHTKGETDGKWVTYKDYDYDFNGIPLEHLRIAPNAMDALMACQQAFS
;
A
#
# COMPACT_ATOMS: atom_id res chain seq x y z
N MET A 1 52.81 56.87 -41.92
CA MET A 1 54.10 56.33 -42.37
C MET A 1 54.80 55.72 -41.17
N GLY A 2 55.41 54.54 -41.37
CA GLY A 2 55.67 53.56 -40.31
C GLY A 2 56.54 54.02 -39.14
N CYS A 3 56.24 53.45 -37.97
CA CYS A 3 57.11 53.40 -36.80
C CYS A 3 56.91 52.04 -36.13
N ALA A 4 57.99 51.25 -36.01
CA ALA A 4 58.04 50.05 -35.21
C ALA A 4 58.15 50.41 -33.71
N PRO A 5 57.68 49.53 -32.81
CA PRO A 5 58.44 49.25 -31.57
C PRO A 5 58.42 47.74 -31.21
N SER A 6 59.60 47.13 -31.05
CA SER A 6 60.24 46.75 -29.78
C SER A 6 59.58 45.58 -29.04
N THR A 7 60.26 44.43 -29.08
CA THR A 7 60.02 43.21 -28.31
C THR A 7 60.41 43.38 -26.84
N GLN A 8 59.46 43.15 -25.92
CA GLN A 8 59.72 42.83 -24.51
C GLN A 8 59.34 41.37 -24.27
N SER A 9 60.31 40.57 -23.81
CA SER A 9 60.13 39.20 -23.37
C SER A 9 59.55 39.17 -21.96
N PHE A 10 58.35 38.60 -21.79
CA PHE A 10 57.84 38.19 -20.48
C PHE A 10 58.24 36.73 -20.22
N GLN A 11 59.11 36.53 -19.22
CA GLN A 11 59.37 35.21 -18.64
C GLN A 11 58.13 34.76 -17.86
N VAL A 12 57.50 33.69 -18.32
CA VAL A 12 56.44 33.00 -17.59
C VAL A 12 57.08 32.14 -16.50
N ASN A 13 56.47 32.21 -15.32
CA ASN A 13 56.94 31.74 -14.03
C ASN A 13 56.98 30.19 -13.98
N GLU A 14 58.17 29.59 -13.80
CA GLU A 14 58.42 28.14 -13.81
C GLU A 14 57.53 27.33 -12.84
N ASN A 15 56.94 27.99 -11.83
CA ASN A 15 56.03 27.36 -10.87
C ASN A 15 54.66 27.02 -11.48
N GLU A 16 54.19 27.77 -12.48
CA GLU A 16 52.91 27.52 -13.14
C GLU A 16 52.99 26.29 -14.06
N THR A 17 54.14 26.11 -14.72
CA THR A 17 54.42 24.93 -15.56
C THR A 17 54.52 23.65 -14.74
N ARG A 18 55.07 23.72 -13.51
CA ARG A 18 55.12 22.56 -12.60
C ARG A 18 53.74 22.15 -12.09
N LEU A 19 52.85 23.11 -11.84
CA LEU A 19 51.50 22.81 -11.37
C LEU A 19 50.65 22.12 -12.45
N ILE A 20 50.79 22.57 -13.71
CA ILE A 20 50.10 21.97 -14.85
C ILE A 20 50.63 20.55 -15.12
N GLN A 21 51.94 20.32 -15.01
CA GLN A 21 52.53 18.99 -15.16
C GLN A 21 52.09 17.99 -14.07
N GLU A 22 51.92 18.44 -12.83
CA GLU A 22 51.44 17.57 -11.74
C GLU A 22 49.95 17.22 -11.90
N ILE A 23 49.14 18.16 -12.42
CA ILE A 23 47.72 17.93 -12.74
C ILE A 23 47.57 16.91 -13.88
N ASP A 24 48.39 17.02 -14.94
CA ASP A 24 48.38 16.06 -16.04
C ASP A 24 48.91 14.67 -15.62
N ARG A 25 49.87 14.65 -14.67
CA ARG A 25 50.36 13.39 -14.08
C ARG A 25 49.29 12.66 -13.27
N LEU A 26 48.45 13.39 -12.53
CA LEU A 26 47.34 12.82 -11.76
C LEU A 26 46.21 12.33 -12.66
N ARG A 27 45.86 13.07 -13.72
CA ARG A 27 44.86 12.63 -14.73
C ARG A 27 45.26 11.36 -15.47
N ASN A 28 46.54 11.21 -15.82
CA ASN A 28 47.03 10.01 -16.50
C ASN A 28 47.11 8.77 -15.58
N LYS A 29 47.16 8.98 -14.26
CA LYS A 29 47.17 7.89 -13.27
C LYS A 29 45.77 7.33 -12.97
N GLU A 30 44.73 8.15 -13.13
CA GLU A 30 43.32 7.71 -13.02
C GLU A 30 42.83 7.00 -14.30
N GLN A 31 43.35 7.34 -15.48
CA GLN A 31 42.99 6.65 -16.73
C GLN A 31 43.67 5.28 -16.93
N SER A 32 44.66 4.93 -16.12
CA SER A 32 45.40 3.65 -16.23
C SER A 32 44.95 2.56 -15.23
N GLN A 33 43.87 2.78 -14.47
CA GLN A 33 43.26 1.77 -13.57
C GLN A 33 41.88 1.25 -14.00
N GLN A 34 41.41 1.59 -15.21
CA GLN A 34 40.16 1.05 -15.75
C GLN A 34 40.36 0.51 -17.17
N SER A 35 40.83 -0.74 -17.27
CA SER A 35 40.70 -1.57 -18.47
C SER A 35 40.70 -3.06 -18.08
N PRO A 36 39.72 -3.87 -18.53
CA PRO A 36 39.63 -5.30 -18.21
C PRO A 36 40.60 -6.13 -19.07
N PRO A 37 41.09 -7.30 -18.59
CA PRO A 37 42.04 -8.09 -19.35
C PRO A 37 41.37 -8.87 -20.49
N GLN A 38 41.91 -8.74 -21.71
CA GLN A 38 41.67 -9.64 -22.84
C GLN A 38 42.52 -10.91 -22.67
N VAL A 39 41.92 -12.09 -22.86
CA VAL A 39 42.65 -13.37 -23.01
C VAL A 39 42.22 -14.04 -24.31
N GLN A 40 43.22 -14.52 -25.06
CA GLN A 40 43.15 -15.20 -26.37
C GLN A 40 42.51 -16.60 -26.29
N PRO A 41 42.02 -17.15 -27.43
CA PRO A 41 41.29 -18.41 -27.45
C PRO A 41 42.21 -19.64 -27.45
N VAL A 42 41.95 -20.59 -26.54
CA VAL A 42 42.45 -21.97 -26.61
C VAL A 42 41.24 -22.89 -26.74
N ALA A 43 41.25 -23.74 -27.76
CA ALA A 43 40.19 -24.68 -28.07
C ALA A 43 40.12 -25.82 -27.03
N LEU A 44 38.98 -25.96 -26.34
CA LEU A 44 38.60 -27.16 -25.59
C LEU A 44 37.09 -27.42 -25.71
N ALA A 45 36.75 -28.70 -25.74
CA ALA A 45 35.49 -29.29 -26.22
C ALA A 45 34.21 -28.82 -25.51
N PHE A 46 33.13 -28.80 -26.29
CA PHE A 46 31.76 -28.50 -25.85
C PHE A 46 31.30 -29.41 -24.71
N SER A 47 30.90 -28.81 -23.58
CA SER A 47 29.96 -29.36 -22.60
C SER A 47 28.78 -28.38 -22.46
N PRO A 48 27.54 -28.87 -22.29
CA PRO A 48 26.34 -28.03 -22.38
C PRO A 48 26.24 -27.06 -21.20
N ALA A 49 25.69 -25.87 -21.50
CA ALA A 49 25.62 -24.71 -20.61
C ALA A 49 24.93 -25.03 -19.25
N PRO A 50 25.43 -24.48 -18.12
CA PRO A 50 24.71 -24.51 -16.86
C PRO A 50 23.50 -23.58 -16.96
N SER A 51 22.34 -24.08 -16.50
CA SER A 51 21.08 -23.35 -16.47
C SER A 51 21.21 -22.05 -15.69
N GLN A 52 20.52 -21.01 -16.16
CA GLN A 52 20.37 -19.74 -15.48
C GLN A 52 19.93 -19.97 -14.02
N ALA A 53 20.80 -19.62 -13.07
CA ALA A 53 20.46 -19.64 -11.67
C ALA A 53 19.38 -18.58 -11.38
N ALA A 54 18.35 -19.00 -10.66
CA ALA A 54 17.25 -18.16 -10.19
C ALA A 54 17.76 -16.93 -9.40
N PRO A 55 17.01 -15.81 -9.35
CA PRO A 55 17.39 -14.61 -8.62
C PRO A 55 17.67 -14.93 -7.14
N GLN A 56 18.84 -14.54 -6.65
CA GLN A 56 19.24 -14.74 -5.25
C GLN A 56 18.25 -14.06 -4.30
N LYS A 57 17.70 -14.86 -3.38
CA LYS A 57 16.78 -14.43 -2.31
C LYS A 57 17.46 -13.40 -1.41
N ASN A 58 16.89 -12.22 -1.24
CA ASN A 58 17.23 -11.31 -0.13
C ASN A 58 16.84 -11.98 1.19
N LYS A 59 17.75 -12.78 1.75
CA LYS A 59 17.60 -13.33 3.10
C LYS A 59 18.23 -12.32 4.06
N ASN A 60 17.45 -11.80 5.02
CA ASN A 60 17.87 -10.87 6.08
C ASN A 60 18.75 -11.58 7.13
N LEU A 61 19.84 -12.19 6.67
CA LEU A 61 20.67 -13.08 7.46
C LEU A 61 22.01 -12.44 7.79
N PRO A 62 22.43 -12.47 9.06
CA PRO A 62 23.76 -12.01 9.43
C PRO A 62 24.83 -12.88 8.78
N LYS A 63 25.70 -12.23 7.99
CA LYS A 63 26.84 -12.81 7.30
C LYS A 63 28.14 -12.34 7.92
N VAL A 64 29.21 -13.06 7.63
CA VAL A 64 30.57 -12.62 7.96
C VAL A 64 30.83 -11.26 7.30
N GLY A 65 31.31 -10.30 8.10
CA GLY A 65 31.54 -8.92 7.70
C GLY A 65 30.36 -7.97 7.95
N ASP A 66 29.18 -8.47 8.31
CA ASP A 66 28.03 -7.58 8.58
C ASP A 66 28.19 -6.84 9.92
N PRO A 67 27.80 -5.55 9.97
CA PRO A 67 27.70 -4.80 11.21
C PRO A 67 26.47 -5.25 12.00
N VAL A 68 26.65 -5.43 13.31
CA VAL A 68 25.66 -5.98 14.23
C VAL A 68 25.65 -5.24 15.56
N LEU A 69 24.54 -5.37 16.28
CA LEU A 69 24.48 -5.14 17.71
C LEU A 69 24.56 -6.48 18.43
N ALA A 70 25.45 -6.60 19.39
CA ALA A 70 25.62 -7.80 20.19
C ALA A 70 25.55 -7.49 21.68
N MET A 71 24.95 -8.39 22.46
CA MET A 71 24.88 -8.26 23.91
C MET A 71 26.26 -8.51 24.53
N TRP A 72 26.72 -7.62 25.40
CA TRP A 72 28.00 -7.81 26.08
C TRP A 72 27.83 -8.68 27.34
N GLU A 73 28.57 -9.79 27.42
CA GLU A 73 28.46 -10.76 28.53
C GLU A 73 28.71 -10.15 29.91
N SER A 74 29.58 -9.14 30.00
CA SER A 74 29.95 -8.50 31.28
C SER A 74 28.91 -7.53 31.82
N THR A 75 28.00 -7.05 30.96
CA THR A 75 26.86 -6.21 31.36
C THR A 75 25.60 -6.74 30.69
N PRO A 76 24.96 -7.76 31.29
CA PRO A 76 23.77 -8.38 30.72
C PRO A 76 22.72 -7.33 30.34
N TRP A 77 22.05 -7.54 29.21
CA TRP A 77 20.96 -6.69 28.70
C TRP A 77 21.39 -5.32 28.14
N GLN A 78 22.68 -5.16 27.81
CA GLN A 78 23.22 -4.03 27.06
C GLN A 78 23.87 -4.53 25.76
N TYR A 79 23.60 -3.82 24.67
CA TYR A 79 24.03 -4.18 23.33
C TYR A 79 24.92 -3.09 22.74
N PHE A 80 25.96 -3.51 22.03
CA PHE A 80 27.00 -2.64 21.47
C PHE A 80 27.29 -3.03 20.03
N THR A 81 27.87 -2.10 19.26
CA THR A 81 28.18 -2.34 17.86
C THR A 81 29.40 -3.24 17.71
N ALA A 82 29.31 -4.18 16.78
CA ALA A 82 30.33 -5.15 16.48
C ALA A 82 30.23 -5.60 15.01
N THR A 83 31.23 -6.32 14.55
CA THR A 83 31.26 -6.93 13.21
C THR A 83 31.37 -8.44 13.31
N ILE A 84 30.58 -9.20 12.53
CA ILE A 84 30.65 -10.67 12.52
C ILE A 84 31.94 -11.15 11.87
N VAL A 85 32.64 -12.05 12.56
CA VAL A 85 33.88 -12.71 12.11
C VAL A 85 33.60 -14.11 11.57
N SER A 86 32.77 -14.89 12.26
CA SER A 86 32.40 -16.24 11.83
C SER A 86 31.12 -16.69 12.51
N PHE A 87 30.45 -17.70 11.94
CA PHE A 87 29.24 -18.28 12.53
C PHE A 87 29.39 -19.80 12.68
N ASN A 88 29.15 -20.32 13.89
CA ASN A 88 29.02 -21.75 14.15
C ASN A 88 27.54 -22.14 14.14
N SER A 89 27.11 -22.72 13.02
CA SER A 89 25.73 -23.12 12.78
C SER A 89 25.21 -24.24 13.69
N LYS A 90 26.08 -25.14 14.15
CA LYS A 90 25.70 -26.24 15.07
C LYS A 90 25.44 -25.74 16.48
N ALA A 91 26.24 -24.77 16.94
CA ALA A 91 26.10 -24.17 18.26
C ALA A 91 25.18 -22.94 18.27
N LEU A 92 24.78 -22.44 17.10
CA LEU A 92 24.07 -21.17 16.91
C LEU A 92 24.78 -19.97 17.58
N LYS A 93 26.10 -19.94 17.46
CA LYS A 93 26.97 -18.91 18.05
C LYS A 93 27.75 -18.16 16.97
N TYR A 94 27.79 -16.85 17.09
CA TYR A 94 28.60 -15.95 16.27
C TYR A 94 29.88 -15.60 17.01
N ASN A 95 31.01 -15.57 16.29
CA ASN A 95 32.19 -14.85 16.74
C ASN A 95 32.15 -13.44 16.15
N ILE A 96 32.36 -12.44 16.99
CA ILE A 96 32.32 -11.02 16.62
C ILE A 96 33.62 -10.32 17.00
N ASN A 97 33.87 -9.16 16.38
CA ASN A 97 34.83 -8.17 16.87
C ASN A 97 34.06 -6.92 17.26
N TRP A 98 34.22 -6.45 18.50
CA TRP A 98 33.64 -5.18 18.93
C TRP A 98 34.29 -4.02 18.17
N ASP A 99 33.48 -3.05 17.74
CA ASP A 99 33.97 -1.93 16.95
C ASP A 99 34.86 -0.98 17.78
N ASP A 100 34.69 -1.01 19.11
CA ASP A 100 35.54 -0.29 20.07
C ASP A 100 36.83 -1.03 20.44
N GLN A 101 37.12 -2.15 19.75
CA GLN A 101 38.30 -2.99 19.90
C GLN A 101 38.40 -3.78 21.22
N ASP A 102 37.29 -3.93 21.96
CA ASP A 102 37.28 -4.77 23.16
C ASP A 102 37.69 -6.24 22.84
N PRO A 103 38.61 -6.85 23.61
CA PRO A 103 39.05 -8.23 23.39
C PRO A 103 38.16 -9.32 24.02
N THR A 104 37.17 -8.97 24.83
CA THR A 104 36.37 -9.88 25.67
C THR A 104 35.03 -10.25 25.06
N GLY A 105 34.42 -11.36 25.51
CA GLY A 105 33.01 -11.69 25.22
C GLY A 105 32.65 -11.76 23.74
N ARG A 106 33.54 -12.28 22.89
CA ARG A 106 33.40 -12.28 21.43
C ARG A 106 32.54 -13.40 20.86
N VAL A 107 32.10 -14.34 21.69
CA VAL A 107 31.27 -15.48 21.28
C VAL A 107 29.84 -15.23 21.74
N ILE A 108 28.94 -14.93 20.80
CA ILE A 108 27.60 -14.45 21.09
C ILE A 108 26.55 -15.43 20.55
N ASP A 109 25.58 -15.81 21.37
CA ASP A 109 24.43 -16.60 20.91
C ASP A 109 23.59 -15.81 19.91
N TYR A 110 22.98 -16.50 18.93
CA TYR A 110 22.18 -15.86 17.89
C TYR A 110 21.05 -14.95 18.42
N TYR A 111 20.44 -15.29 19.55
CA TYR A 111 19.34 -14.51 20.17
C TYR A 111 19.84 -13.25 20.91
N ASN A 112 21.16 -13.13 21.09
CA ASN A 112 21.83 -11.98 21.68
C ASN A 112 22.48 -11.07 20.62
N LEU A 113 22.10 -11.24 19.35
CA LEU A 113 22.62 -10.50 18.22
C LEU A 113 21.47 -9.89 17.40
N ALA A 114 21.70 -8.75 16.76
CA ALA A 114 20.81 -8.11 15.80
C ALA A 114 21.63 -7.46 14.68
N LEU A 115 21.14 -7.49 13.44
CA LEU A 115 21.77 -6.73 12.35
C LEU A 115 21.67 -5.23 12.63
N ASP A 116 22.75 -4.47 12.40
CA ASP A 116 22.73 -3.02 12.50
C ASP A 116 22.11 -2.40 11.22
N ARG A 117 20.84 -2.73 10.99
CA ARG A 117 20.03 -2.21 9.88
C ARG A 117 18.71 -1.66 10.38
N VAL A 118 18.18 -0.65 9.68
CA VAL A 118 16.81 -0.19 9.88
C VAL A 118 15.85 -1.33 9.50
N PRO A 119 14.92 -1.74 10.39
CA PRO A 119 13.92 -2.75 10.08
C PRO A 119 12.89 -2.20 9.09
N GLU A 120 12.30 -3.09 8.30
CA GLU A 120 11.21 -2.72 7.40
C GLU A 120 9.93 -2.39 8.20
N PRO A 121 9.04 -1.52 7.69
CA PRO A 121 7.80 -1.14 8.39
C PRO A 121 6.88 -2.31 8.75
N ASP A 122 7.00 -3.44 8.05
CA ASP A 122 6.24 -4.67 8.29
C ASP A 122 6.95 -5.68 9.22
N GLU A 123 8.15 -5.34 9.73
CA GLU A 123 8.91 -6.14 10.69
C GLU A 123 8.68 -5.71 12.15
N ILE A 124 8.08 -4.54 12.36
CA ILE A 124 7.86 -3.97 13.70
C ILE A 124 6.41 -3.53 13.88
N ALA A 125 5.78 -3.97 14.97
CA ALA A 125 4.47 -3.52 15.41
C ALA A 125 4.37 -3.53 16.95
N THR A 126 3.18 -3.29 17.49
CA THR A 126 2.93 -3.47 18.92
C THR A 126 3.23 -4.91 19.32
N GLY A 127 3.90 -5.09 20.46
CA GLY A 127 4.37 -6.38 20.95
C GLY A 127 5.74 -6.82 20.41
N SER A 128 6.29 -6.18 19.37
CA SER A 128 7.62 -6.51 18.86
C SER A 128 8.72 -6.25 19.90
N THR A 129 9.65 -7.20 20.02
CA THR A 129 10.91 -7.02 20.75
C THR A 129 11.92 -6.33 19.83
N VAL A 130 12.47 -5.21 20.28
CA VAL A 130 13.40 -4.37 19.51
C VAL A 130 14.61 -4.00 20.38
N LEU A 131 15.72 -3.68 19.72
CA LEU A 131 16.81 -2.93 20.34
C LEU A 131 16.63 -1.45 20.02
N PHE A 132 16.80 -0.58 21.02
CA PHE A 132 16.73 0.87 20.86
C PHE A 132 17.88 1.53 21.63
N PRO A 133 18.37 2.70 21.17
CA PRO A 133 19.47 3.39 21.81
C PRO A 133 19.00 4.07 23.11
N GLN A 134 19.74 3.90 24.20
CA GLN A 134 19.53 4.65 25.44
C GLN A 134 20.84 4.82 26.21
N GLY A 135 21.42 6.01 26.13
CA GLY A 135 22.68 6.35 26.79
C GLY A 135 23.90 6.18 25.89
N LYS A 136 25.02 6.72 26.38
CA LYS A 136 26.33 6.68 25.73
C LYS A 136 27.35 6.17 26.74
N TYR A 137 28.43 5.57 26.24
CA TYR A 137 29.59 5.25 27.07
C TYR A 137 30.84 5.94 26.54
N CYS A 138 31.67 6.40 27.46
CA CYS A 138 32.98 6.92 27.16
C CYS A 138 33.98 5.76 27.22
N GLY A 139 34.71 5.53 26.13
CA GLY A 139 35.85 4.63 26.13
C GLY A 139 37.05 5.23 26.86
N GLN A 140 37.98 4.39 27.29
CA GLN A 140 39.23 4.84 27.89
C GLN A 140 40.24 5.12 26.77
N ALA A 141 40.82 6.31 26.75
CA ALA A 141 41.76 6.74 25.71
C ALA A 141 42.90 5.72 25.53
N GLY A 142 43.07 5.21 24.31
CA GLY A 142 44.07 4.19 23.96
C GLY A 142 43.64 2.74 24.18
N VAL A 143 42.43 2.47 24.71
CA VAL A 143 41.92 1.12 24.97
C VAL A 143 40.55 0.87 24.33
N ARG A 144 39.62 1.83 24.41
CA ARG A 144 38.27 1.71 23.83
C ARG A 144 37.81 3.03 23.22
N LEU A 145 37.11 2.98 22.10
CA LEU A 145 36.37 4.11 21.55
C LEU A 145 34.99 4.17 22.24
N GLY A 146 34.52 5.37 22.61
CA GLY A 146 33.16 5.51 23.16
C GLY A 146 32.08 5.26 22.12
N GLY A 147 30.86 4.93 22.55
CA GLY A 147 29.78 4.56 21.63
C GLY A 147 28.36 4.74 22.20
N LEU A 148 27.37 4.34 21.40
CA LEU A 148 25.96 4.28 21.81
C LEU A 148 25.69 2.97 22.54
N ARG A 149 24.83 3.02 23.55
CA ARG A 149 24.30 1.83 24.22
C ARG A 149 22.93 1.51 23.67
N TYR A 150 22.72 0.25 23.30
CA TYR A 150 21.41 -0.25 22.91
C TYR A 150 20.84 -1.16 23.98
N HIS A 151 19.53 -1.15 24.10
CA HIS A 151 18.79 -1.91 25.09
C HIS A 151 17.64 -2.65 24.43
N GLN A 152 17.30 -3.81 24.98
CA GLN A 152 16.14 -4.58 24.53
C GLN A 152 14.86 -4.06 25.20
N GLY A 153 13.81 -3.88 24.40
CA GLY A 153 12.49 -3.45 24.84
C GLY A 153 11.38 -4.04 23.99
N ARG A 154 10.16 -3.96 24.52
CA ARG A 154 8.93 -4.36 23.84
C ARG A 154 8.11 -3.13 23.50
N ILE A 155 7.68 -3.01 22.25
CA ILE A 155 6.84 -1.91 21.79
C ILE A 155 5.44 -2.06 22.37
N THR A 156 4.93 -1.00 22.97
CA THR A 156 3.59 -0.95 23.56
C THR A 156 2.66 -0.03 22.79
N ARG A 157 3.20 0.90 21.97
CA ARG A 157 2.39 1.85 21.20
C ARG A 157 3.11 2.32 19.93
N VAL A 158 2.34 2.46 18.84
CA VAL A 158 2.77 3.07 17.57
C VAL A 158 1.81 4.22 17.26
N HIS A 159 2.33 5.39 16.92
CA HIS A 159 1.53 6.60 16.65
C HIS A 159 2.23 7.51 15.64
N ASN A 160 1.51 8.48 15.07
CA ASN A 160 2.09 9.47 14.17
C ASN A 160 2.62 10.67 14.97
N GLY A 161 3.81 11.15 14.64
CA GLY A 161 4.36 12.42 15.13
C GLY A 161 3.85 13.61 14.33
N ASP A 162 4.28 14.82 14.74
CA ASP A 162 3.81 16.09 14.20
C ASP A 162 4.07 16.29 12.69
N ARG A 163 4.99 15.51 12.10
CA ARG A 163 5.31 15.56 10.66
C ARG A 163 4.79 14.33 9.90
N GLY A 164 3.89 13.56 10.50
CA GLY A 164 3.33 12.34 9.92
C GLY A 164 4.28 11.13 9.94
N GLN A 165 5.45 11.22 10.58
CA GLN A 165 6.35 10.10 10.76
C GLN A 165 5.84 9.14 11.84
N LYS A 166 6.08 7.83 11.69
CA LYS A 166 5.72 6.84 12.71
C LYS A 166 6.71 6.87 13.88
N LEU A 167 6.16 6.97 15.08
CA LEU A 167 6.85 6.97 16.35
C LEU A 167 6.46 5.75 17.20
N TYR A 168 7.44 5.24 17.93
CA TYR A 168 7.33 4.00 18.70
C TYR A 168 7.63 4.26 20.17
N ASP A 169 6.73 3.78 21.04
CA ASP A 169 6.92 3.77 22.48
C ASP A 169 6.96 2.33 22.99
N GLY A 170 7.65 2.12 24.10
CA GLY A 170 7.70 0.82 24.72
C GLY A 170 8.38 0.82 26.08
N ILE A 171 8.61 -0.40 26.56
CA ILE A 171 9.16 -0.68 27.88
C ILE A 171 10.34 -1.65 27.76
N HIS A 172 11.33 -1.53 28.62
CA HIS A 172 12.42 -2.52 28.70
C HIS A 172 11.85 -3.93 28.98
N THR A 173 12.42 -4.96 28.33
CA THR A 173 12.04 -6.37 28.61
C THR A 173 12.64 -6.91 29.91
N LYS A 174 13.68 -6.23 30.42
CA LYS A 174 14.50 -6.63 31.57
C LYS A 174 14.80 -5.43 32.46
N GLY A 175 14.80 -5.67 33.77
CA GLY A 175 14.98 -4.65 34.81
C GLY A 175 15.99 -5.05 35.89
N GLU A 176 16.00 -4.31 37.00
CA GLU A 176 16.92 -4.54 38.12
C GLU A 176 16.83 -5.97 38.68
N SER A 177 15.62 -6.53 38.74
CA SER A 177 15.36 -7.93 39.15
C SER A 177 16.06 -8.97 38.27
N ASP A 178 16.43 -8.61 37.04
CA ASP A 178 17.16 -9.46 36.09
C ASP A 178 18.68 -9.20 36.11
N ASN A 179 19.19 -8.52 37.15
CA ASN A 179 20.57 -8.03 37.26
C ASN A 179 20.95 -7.03 36.15
N LYS A 180 19.98 -6.33 35.55
CA LYS A 180 20.27 -5.26 34.60
C LYS A 180 20.81 -4.04 35.33
N TRP A 181 21.86 -3.45 34.78
CA TRP A 181 22.34 -2.17 35.26
C TRP A 181 21.37 -1.04 34.90
N VAL A 182 20.68 -0.50 35.90
CA VAL A 182 19.64 0.55 35.75
C VAL A 182 20.01 1.90 36.35
N THR A 183 21.15 2.01 37.03
CA THR A 183 21.55 3.21 37.81
C THR A 183 22.40 4.20 37.01
N TYR A 184 22.59 4.00 35.71
CA TYR A 184 23.39 4.92 34.89
C TYR A 184 22.58 6.16 34.46
N GLN A 185 23.29 7.27 34.27
CA GLN A 185 22.69 8.52 33.83
C GLN A 185 22.03 8.36 32.44
N GLY A 186 20.74 8.66 32.34
CA GLY A 186 19.96 8.53 31.11
C GLY A 186 19.19 7.21 30.97
N TYR A 187 19.23 6.32 31.97
CA TYR A 187 18.31 5.18 32.02
C TYR A 187 16.86 5.64 32.19
N SER A 188 15.96 5.04 31.43
CA SER A 188 14.51 5.16 31.61
C SER A 188 13.85 3.82 31.33
N LEU A 189 12.98 3.36 32.22
CA LEU A 189 12.24 2.11 32.04
C LEU A 189 11.41 2.09 30.75
N TYR A 190 10.97 3.28 30.31
CA TYR A 190 10.20 3.49 29.09
C TYR A 190 11.03 4.22 28.04
N PHE A 191 10.87 3.84 26.78
CA PHE A 191 11.29 4.65 25.64
C PHE A 191 10.06 5.25 24.96
N ARG A 192 10.17 6.48 24.49
CA ARG A 192 9.06 7.22 23.88
C ARG A 192 9.52 7.99 22.66
N GLY A 193 8.66 8.07 21.64
CA GLY A 193 8.90 8.87 20.45
C GLY A 193 10.09 8.39 19.62
N VAL A 194 10.43 7.11 19.67
CA VAL A 194 11.58 6.56 18.94
C VAL A 194 11.18 6.35 17.48
N GLU A 195 12.02 6.76 16.52
CA GLU A 195 11.79 6.50 15.10
C GLU A 195 12.26 5.11 14.70
N ILE A 196 11.67 4.53 13.64
CA ILE A 196 12.07 3.20 13.13
C ILE A 196 13.57 3.13 12.77
N SER A 197 14.15 4.24 12.32
CA SER A 197 15.57 4.39 11.98
C SER A 197 16.52 4.10 13.15
N GLN A 198 16.02 4.22 14.39
CA GLN A 198 16.77 4.01 15.62
C GLN A 198 16.55 2.61 16.21
N LEU A 199 15.61 1.83 15.68
CA LEU A 199 15.31 0.49 16.17
C LEU A 199 16.14 -0.55 15.41
N ARG A 200 16.48 -1.67 16.06
CA ARG A 200 17.00 -2.89 15.43
C ARG A 200 16.20 -4.10 15.88
N ILE A 201 16.19 -5.16 15.07
CA ILE A 201 15.54 -6.43 15.40
C ILE A 201 16.53 -7.58 15.31
N SER A 202 16.38 -8.54 16.21
CA SER A 202 17.13 -9.79 16.11
C SER A 202 16.67 -10.60 14.89
N PRO A 203 17.58 -11.32 14.21
CA PRO A 203 17.23 -12.18 13.09
C PRO A 203 16.30 -13.32 13.53
N ASN A 204 15.42 -13.76 12.64
CA ASN A 204 14.59 -14.93 12.89
C ASN A 204 15.44 -16.21 12.85
N VAL A 205 15.35 -17.04 13.89
CA VAL A 205 16.18 -18.26 14.02
C VAL A 205 15.95 -19.24 12.87
N LEU A 206 14.72 -19.35 12.37
CA LEU A 206 14.38 -20.27 11.29
C LEU A 206 15.00 -19.81 9.97
N ASP A 207 15.14 -18.49 9.76
CA ASP A 207 15.90 -17.97 8.62
C ASP A 207 17.35 -18.45 8.69
N ILE A 208 18.00 -18.32 9.86
CA ILE A 208 19.41 -18.67 10.07
C ILE A 208 19.63 -20.15 9.77
N LEU A 209 18.73 -20.99 10.28
CA LEU A 209 18.76 -22.43 10.07
C LEU A 209 18.50 -22.81 8.60
N SER A 210 17.68 -22.04 7.87
CA SER A 210 17.32 -22.31 6.47
C SER A 210 18.41 -22.00 5.43
N ALA A 211 19.45 -21.26 5.81
CA ALA A 211 20.49 -20.81 4.89
C ALA A 211 21.76 -21.65 4.92
N GLN A 212 21.74 -22.76 5.66
CA GLN A 212 22.81 -23.74 5.62
C GLN A 212 22.74 -24.48 4.28
N ASP A 213 23.77 -24.36 3.45
CA ASP A 213 23.99 -25.31 2.37
C ASP A 213 24.25 -26.69 3.00
N PRO A 214 23.68 -27.78 2.47
CA PRO A 214 24.05 -29.11 2.91
C PRO A 214 25.53 -29.31 2.56
N GLU A 215 26.40 -29.23 3.57
CA GLU A 215 27.78 -29.70 3.45
C GLU A 215 27.76 -31.10 2.81
N PRO A 216 28.57 -31.37 1.77
CA PRO A 216 28.68 -32.71 1.22
C PRO A 216 29.10 -33.63 2.35
N ALA A 217 28.26 -34.61 2.68
CA ALA A 217 28.49 -35.54 3.75
C ALA A 217 29.92 -36.11 3.63
N SER A 218 30.82 -35.64 4.49
CA SER A 218 32.12 -36.27 4.68
C SER A 218 31.83 -37.69 5.12
N SER A 219 32.22 -38.64 4.29
CA SER A 219 32.02 -40.07 4.41
C SER A 219 32.78 -40.64 5.60
N GLN A 220 32.34 -40.35 6.82
CA GLN A 220 32.81 -40.99 8.06
C GLN A 220 31.95 -40.54 9.26
N GLN A 221 30.70 -41.01 9.31
CA GLN A 221 29.96 -41.31 10.55
C GLN A 221 28.55 -41.84 10.18
N ALA A 222 28.54 -42.99 9.51
CA ALA A 222 27.38 -43.86 9.55
C ALA A 222 27.46 -44.63 10.87
N ASN A 223 26.81 -44.12 11.92
CA ASN A 223 26.30 -44.93 13.03
C ASN A 223 25.24 -44.14 13.80
N THR A 224 23.99 -44.60 13.61
CA THR A 224 22.83 -44.53 14.53
C THR A 224 22.30 -43.16 14.97
N VAL A 225 21.37 -42.61 14.18
CA VAL A 225 20.00 -42.26 14.64
C VAL A 225 19.03 -42.52 13.46
N ASP A 226 18.27 -43.60 13.56
CA ASP A 226 17.15 -43.91 12.65
C ASP A 226 15.98 -43.00 13.01
N GLY A 227 15.91 -41.84 12.37
CA GLY A 227 14.91 -40.79 12.61
C GLY A 227 14.62 -40.05 11.31
N GLY A 228 14.21 -40.79 10.27
CA GLY A 228 13.88 -40.22 8.98
C GLY A 228 12.84 -39.11 9.09
N ILE A 229 13.20 -37.91 8.64
CA ILE A 229 12.34 -36.72 8.61
C ILE A 229 11.06 -37.08 7.87
N ARG A 230 9.90 -36.92 8.52
CA ARG A 230 8.59 -37.15 7.89
C ARG A 230 8.14 -35.86 7.20
N PRO A 231 8.16 -35.79 5.85
CA PRO A 231 7.60 -34.65 5.14
C PRO A 231 6.10 -34.57 5.38
N CYS A 232 5.58 -33.35 5.54
CA CYS A 232 4.15 -33.09 5.67
C CYS A 232 3.62 -32.33 4.44
N ASP A 233 2.33 -32.46 4.17
CA ASP A 233 1.59 -31.65 3.20
C ASP A 233 1.13 -30.33 3.84
N ILE A 234 0.81 -30.36 5.12
CA ILE A 234 0.30 -29.22 5.89
C ILE A 234 1.22 -29.01 7.09
N PHE A 235 1.69 -27.77 7.27
CA PHE A 235 2.27 -27.34 8.54
C PHE A 235 1.22 -26.55 9.32
N ILE A 236 0.70 -27.12 10.40
CA ILE A 236 -0.18 -26.44 11.36
C ILE A 236 0.65 -25.86 12.50
N SER A 237 0.60 -24.55 12.67
CA SER A 237 1.27 -23.80 13.72
C SER A 237 0.23 -23.31 14.73
N TYR A 238 0.42 -23.67 16.00
CA TYR A 238 -0.45 -23.29 17.11
C TYR A 238 0.37 -23.23 18.41
N THR A 239 -0.09 -22.47 19.40
CA THR A 239 0.50 -22.48 20.74
C THR A 239 -0.23 -23.48 21.65
N LYS A 240 0.52 -24.15 22.54
CA LYS A 240 -0.07 -25.12 23.50
C LYS A 240 -1.08 -24.48 24.44
N ALA A 241 -0.99 -23.17 24.67
CA ALA A 241 -1.93 -22.40 25.47
C ALA A 241 -3.36 -22.40 24.87
N ASN A 242 -3.52 -22.64 23.56
CA ASN A 242 -4.83 -22.76 22.93
C ASN A 242 -5.31 -24.22 22.78
N SER A 243 -4.57 -25.20 23.32
CA SER A 243 -4.98 -26.61 23.27
C SER A 243 -5.48 -27.07 24.64
N PRO A 244 -6.80 -27.21 24.84
CA PRO A 244 -7.38 -27.84 26.02
C PRO A 244 -6.71 -29.17 26.39
N GLN A 245 -6.36 -29.98 25.40
CA GLN A 245 -5.69 -31.26 25.63
C GLN A 245 -4.24 -31.06 26.14
N ALA A 246 -3.48 -30.11 25.60
CA ALA A 246 -2.13 -29.80 26.08
C ALA A 246 -2.14 -29.26 27.53
N ILE A 247 -3.14 -28.43 27.87
CA ILE A 247 -3.36 -27.93 29.24
C ILE A 247 -3.66 -29.09 30.19
N LYS A 248 -4.60 -29.97 29.84
CA LYS A 248 -4.94 -31.17 30.64
C LYS A 248 -3.74 -32.09 30.85
N ASN A 249 -2.91 -32.24 29.82
CA ASN A 249 -1.68 -33.03 29.87
C ASN A 249 -0.53 -32.36 30.63
N ARG A 250 -0.72 -31.13 31.13
CA ARG A 250 0.30 -30.32 31.83
C ARG A 250 1.56 -30.11 30.99
N GLU A 251 1.37 -29.84 29.69
CA GLU A 251 2.46 -29.60 28.76
C GLU A 251 2.94 -28.13 28.73
N LEU A 252 2.32 -27.25 29.53
CA LEU A 252 2.69 -25.85 29.69
C LEU A 252 3.56 -25.64 30.93
N ALA A 253 4.48 -24.68 30.87
CA ALA A 253 5.19 -24.21 32.05
C ALA A 253 4.22 -23.54 33.04
N SER A 254 4.51 -23.57 34.34
CA SER A 254 3.61 -23.02 35.37
C SER A 254 3.35 -21.51 35.24
N SER A 255 4.21 -20.77 34.53
CA SER A 255 4.02 -19.35 34.20
C SER A 255 3.05 -19.09 33.03
N ASP A 256 2.82 -20.11 32.20
CA ASP A 256 2.11 -19.99 30.91
C ASP A 256 0.74 -20.68 30.97
N ALA A 257 0.39 -21.25 32.13
CA ALA A 257 -0.91 -21.85 32.37
C ALA A 257 -1.97 -20.75 32.58
N PRO A 258 -3.15 -20.85 31.94
CA PRO A 258 -4.24 -19.90 32.18
C PRO A 258 -4.68 -19.92 33.65
N PRO A 259 -5.23 -18.81 34.19
CA PRO A 259 -5.74 -18.75 35.55
C PRO A 259 -6.73 -19.89 35.81
N SER A 260 -6.77 -20.41 37.05
CA SER A 260 -7.52 -21.61 37.43
C SER A 260 -9.05 -21.54 37.23
N TYR A 261 -9.59 -20.42 36.74
CA TYR A 261 -11.01 -20.22 36.45
C TYR A 261 -11.42 -20.63 35.01
N ASP A 262 -10.44 -20.85 34.12
CA ASP A 262 -10.70 -21.20 32.71
C ASP A 262 -10.92 -22.70 32.45
N GLU A 263 -10.70 -23.59 33.42
CA GLU A 263 -10.94 -25.04 33.25
C GLU A 263 -12.40 -25.37 32.88
N ALA A 264 -13.36 -24.52 33.27
CA ALA A 264 -14.77 -24.65 32.87
C ALA A 264 -15.03 -24.24 31.40
N MET A 265 -14.23 -23.31 30.86
CA MET A 265 -14.34 -22.79 29.48
C MET A 265 -13.53 -23.60 28.46
N LEU A 266 -12.59 -24.43 28.91
CA LEU A 266 -11.82 -25.34 28.03
C LEU A 266 -12.69 -26.35 27.26
N SER A 267 -13.93 -26.60 27.71
CA SER A 267 -14.84 -27.54 27.06
C SER A 267 -15.50 -26.99 25.79
N SER A 268 -15.64 -25.66 25.69
CA SER A 268 -16.29 -24.97 24.56
C SER A 268 -15.32 -24.51 23.47
N ILE A 269 -14.01 -24.54 23.71
CA ILE A 269 -12.98 -24.06 22.77
C ILE A 269 -12.61 -25.17 21.79
N CYS A 270 -12.42 -24.80 20.51
CA CYS A 270 -11.87 -25.70 19.49
C CYS A 270 -10.40 -26.01 19.78
N ASP A 271 -10.04 -27.29 19.94
CA ASP A 271 -8.65 -27.70 20.14
C ASP A 271 -7.91 -27.76 18.79
N PRO A 272 -6.80 -27.04 18.60
CA PRO A 272 -5.96 -27.16 17.41
C PRO A 272 -5.49 -28.60 17.12
N ARG A 273 -5.38 -29.46 18.14
CA ARG A 273 -5.07 -30.89 17.96
C ARG A 273 -6.22 -31.64 17.30
N ASP A 274 -7.46 -31.34 17.65
CA ASP A 274 -8.63 -31.94 17.01
C ASP A 274 -8.68 -31.55 15.52
N ILE A 275 -8.40 -30.28 15.20
CA ILE A 275 -8.31 -29.79 13.82
C ILE A 275 -7.22 -30.56 13.04
N ARG A 276 -6.05 -30.74 13.66
CA ARG A 276 -4.96 -31.55 13.09
C ARG A 276 -5.39 -32.99 12.81
N TYR A 277 -5.97 -33.69 13.79
CA TYR A 277 -6.41 -35.08 13.60
C TYR A 277 -7.48 -35.22 12.53
N GLN A 278 -8.38 -34.24 12.39
CA GLN A 278 -9.37 -34.25 11.31
C GLN A 278 -8.75 -34.03 9.93
N LEU A 279 -7.76 -33.14 9.80
CA LEU A 279 -7.00 -32.99 8.55
C LEU A 279 -6.27 -34.30 8.17
N GLU A 280 -5.68 -34.99 9.15
CA GLU A 280 -5.06 -36.31 8.96
C GLU A 280 -6.10 -37.36 8.53
N GLY A 281 -7.26 -37.39 9.18
CA GLY A 281 -8.39 -38.27 8.83
C GLY A 281 -8.93 -38.06 7.41
N CYS A 282 -8.81 -36.85 6.88
CA CYS A 282 -9.15 -36.50 5.50
C CYS A 282 -8.04 -36.82 4.47
N GLY A 283 -6.96 -37.47 4.90
CA GLY A 283 -5.87 -37.94 4.03
C GLY A 283 -4.71 -36.97 3.84
N ALA A 284 -4.66 -35.87 4.60
CA ALA A 284 -3.48 -34.99 4.60
C ALA A 284 -2.36 -35.56 5.47
N LYS A 285 -1.09 -35.33 5.09
CA LYS A 285 0.02 -35.47 6.04
C LYS A 285 0.22 -34.16 6.78
N VAL A 286 -0.01 -34.14 8.09
CA VAL A 286 0.18 -32.95 8.93
C VAL A 286 1.45 -33.12 9.78
N ASN A 287 2.15 -32.04 10.14
CA ASN A 287 3.25 -32.12 11.11
C ASN A 287 2.77 -32.66 12.46
N GLY A 288 3.65 -33.37 13.18
CA GLY A 288 3.37 -33.90 14.50
C GLY A 288 3.31 -32.82 15.59
N ASP A 289 2.83 -33.19 16.77
CA ASP A 289 2.86 -32.30 17.94
C ASP A 289 4.30 -32.04 18.39
N LYS A 290 4.59 -30.78 18.71
CA LYS A 290 5.92 -30.33 19.18
C LYS A 290 6.27 -31.04 20.49
N GLN A 291 7.22 -31.97 20.42
CA GLN A 291 7.90 -32.51 21.60
C GLN A 291 8.92 -31.48 22.09
N ALA A 292 9.18 -31.44 23.40
CA ALA A 292 10.20 -30.54 23.97
C ALA A 292 11.62 -30.79 23.40
N ALA A 293 11.83 -31.93 22.74
CA ALA A 293 13.08 -32.33 22.10
C ALA A 293 13.13 -32.09 20.57
N ASP A 294 12.05 -31.58 19.96
CA ASP A 294 12.05 -31.33 18.52
C ASP A 294 12.99 -30.17 18.19
N SER A 295 14.00 -30.45 17.35
CA SER A 295 14.96 -29.43 16.92
C SER A 295 14.30 -28.42 16.00
N LEU A 296 14.58 -27.12 16.18
CA LEU A 296 14.16 -26.06 15.26
C LEU A 296 14.55 -26.35 13.79
N ILE A 297 15.61 -27.13 13.58
CA ILE A 297 16.02 -27.61 12.24
C ILE A 297 14.93 -28.49 11.61
N GLN A 298 14.33 -29.38 12.39
CA GLN A 298 13.23 -30.22 11.93
C GLN A 298 12.00 -29.37 11.58
N THR A 299 11.71 -28.33 12.38
CA THR A 299 10.65 -27.36 12.08
C THR A 299 10.89 -26.67 10.74
N VAL A 300 12.11 -26.17 10.47
CA VAL A 300 12.47 -25.56 9.18
C VAL A 300 12.24 -26.54 8.02
N GLN A 301 12.68 -27.79 8.17
CA GLN A 301 12.51 -28.82 7.14
C GLN A 301 11.03 -29.16 6.90
N GLN A 302 10.23 -29.26 7.96
CA GLN A 302 8.78 -29.48 7.85
C GLN A 302 8.08 -28.30 7.17
N ILE A 303 8.38 -27.05 7.55
CA ILE A 303 7.81 -25.87 6.87
C ILE A 303 8.24 -25.84 5.40
N ASN A 304 9.49 -26.17 5.08
CA ASN A 304 9.96 -26.19 3.69
C ASN A 304 9.27 -27.25 2.84
N THR A 305 9.01 -28.43 3.41
CA THR A 305 8.34 -29.55 2.71
C THR A 305 6.82 -29.40 2.62
N ALA A 306 6.20 -28.68 3.57
CA ALA A 306 4.77 -28.39 3.55
C ALA A 306 4.32 -27.65 2.28
N LYS A 307 3.14 -27.98 1.79
CA LYS A 307 2.49 -27.31 0.65
C LYS A 307 1.71 -26.08 1.08
N VAL A 308 1.18 -26.10 2.30
CA VAL A 308 0.38 -25.03 2.90
C VAL A 308 0.69 -24.89 4.39
N PHE A 309 0.64 -23.67 4.89
CA PHE A 309 0.81 -23.33 6.31
C PHE A 309 -0.53 -22.92 6.90
N VAL A 310 -0.99 -23.59 7.95
CA VAL A 310 -2.21 -23.25 8.68
C VAL A 310 -1.80 -22.58 9.99
N ALA A 311 -2.20 -21.33 10.18
CA ALA A 311 -1.86 -20.54 11.37
C ALA A 311 -3.07 -20.47 12.31
N CYS A 312 -2.97 -21.04 13.51
CA CYS A 312 -4.01 -20.97 14.54
C CYS A 312 -3.80 -19.72 15.41
N LEU A 313 -4.39 -18.61 14.96
CA LEU A 313 -4.19 -17.27 15.49
C LEU A 313 -5.02 -17.03 16.76
N SER A 314 -4.39 -16.37 17.72
CA SER A 314 -4.94 -15.92 19.00
C SER A 314 -3.97 -14.90 19.63
N ASP A 315 -4.37 -14.29 20.74
CA ASP A 315 -3.46 -13.43 21.53
C ASP A 315 -2.29 -14.23 22.11
N GLU A 316 -2.52 -15.46 22.55
CA GLU A 316 -1.46 -16.34 23.07
C GLU A 316 -0.50 -16.76 21.96
N TYR A 317 -1.01 -17.03 20.75
CA TYR A 317 -0.20 -17.41 19.59
C TYR A 317 0.80 -16.31 19.23
N VAL A 318 0.34 -15.05 19.22
CA VAL A 318 1.23 -13.93 18.92
C VAL A 318 2.11 -13.54 20.09
N GLN A 319 1.86 -14.03 21.30
CA GLN A 319 2.76 -13.88 22.45
C GLN A 319 3.84 -14.97 22.51
N ASP A 320 3.59 -16.13 21.91
CA ASP A 320 4.54 -17.22 21.75
C ASP A 320 5.61 -16.89 20.69
N GLU A 321 6.87 -16.84 21.12
CA GLU A 321 7.99 -16.44 20.27
C GLU A 321 8.25 -17.41 19.11
N ILE A 322 8.16 -18.71 19.36
CA ILE A 322 8.39 -19.72 18.33
C ILE A 322 7.27 -19.68 17.30
N CYS A 323 6.02 -19.54 17.73
CA CYS A 323 4.87 -19.41 16.82
C CYS A 323 5.00 -18.18 15.92
N ARG A 324 5.36 -17.00 16.47
CA ARG A 324 5.64 -15.80 15.67
C ARG A 324 6.75 -16.03 14.65
N GLN A 325 7.83 -16.68 15.06
CA GLN A 325 8.97 -16.94 14.18
C GLN A 325 8.61 -17.92 13.06
N GLU A 326 7.87 -19.00 13.36
CA GLU A 326 7.32 -19.94 12.37
C GLU A 326 6.46 -19.24 11.33
N PHE A 327 5.55 -18.39 11.81
CA PHE A 327 4.66 -17.62 10.96
C PHE A 327 5.45 -16.70 10.01
N GLN A 328 6.36 -15.90 10.56
CA GLN A 328 7.19 -14.97 9.78
C GLN A 328 8.08 -15.72 8.78
N TYR A 329 8.69 -16.83 9.17
CA TYR A 329 9.51 -17.67 8.30
C TYR A 329 8.69 -18.24 7.13
N ALA A 330 7.54 -18.83 7.42
CA ALA A 330 6.65 -19.39 6.41
C ALA A 330 6.16 -18.31 5.43
N LYS A 331 5.75 -17.15 5.95
CA LYS A 331 5.15 -16.05 5.16
C LYS A 331 6.18 -15.22 4.39
N LYS A 332 7.22 -14.71 5.06
CA LYS A 332 8.18 -13.77 4.47
C LYS A 332 9.30 -14.49 3.72
N THR A 333 9.85 -15.55 4.30
CA THR A 333 11.07 -16.20 3.77
C THR A 333 10.74 -17.29 2.77
N VAL A 334 9.87 -18.22 3.15
CA VAL A 334 9.50 -19.36 2.30
C VAL A 334 8.35 -19.02 1.34
N LYS A 335 7.57 -17.97 1.66
CA LYS A 335 6.38 -17.54 0.90
C LYS A 335 5.37 -18.67 0.70
N LYS A 336 5.15 -19.47 1.75
CA LYS A 336 4.12 -20.52 1.74
C LYS A 336 2.73 -19.89 1.65
N PRO A 337 1.78 -20.54 0.94
CA PRO A 337 0.36 -20.23 1.09
C PRO A 337 -0.02 -20.38 2.56
N VAL A 338 -0.59 -19.31 3.14
CA VAL A 338 -1.03 -19.28 4.53
C VAL A 338 -2.55 -19.32 4.57
N ILE A 339 -3.10 -20.20 5.39
CA ILE A 339 -4.53 -20.24 5.74
C ILE A 339 -4.64 -19.83 7.21
N PRO A 340 -5.06 -18.58 7.50
CA PRO A 340 -5.27 -18.14 8.88
C PRO A 340 -6.58 -18.72 9.41
N ILE A 341 -6.52 -19.30 10.62
CA ILE A 341 -7.69 -19.71 11.38
C ILE A 341 -7.63 -19.07 12.76
N VAL A 342 -8.76 -18.63 13.30
CA VAL A 342 -8.81 -17.99 14.63
C VAL A 342 -9.29 -19.02 15.65
N VAL A 343 -8.54 -19.17 16.75
CA VAL A 343 -8.81 -20.12 17.84
C VAL A 343 -8.77 -19.43 19.20
N GLY A 344 -9.35 -20.06 20.21
CA GLY A 344 -9.39 -19.53 21.59
C GLY A 344 -10.50 -18.49 21.81
N SER A 345 -10.52 -17.92 23.02
CA SER A 345 -11.50 -16.93 23.49
C SER A 345 -10.96 -15.49 23.48
N GLY A 346 -9.83 -15.26 22.80
CA GLY A 346 -9.04 -14.04 22.91
C GLY A 346 -9.70 -12.78 22.32
N SER A 347 -9.25 -11.63 22.81
CA SER A 347 -9.44 -10.34 22.14
C SER A 347 -8.78 -10.37 20.76
N PHE A 348 -9.25 -9.57 19.81
CA PHE A 348 -8.59 -9.42 18.50
C PHE A 348 -7.32 -8.54 18.59
N ASP A 349 -6.70 -8.45 19.77
CA ASP A 349 -5.55 -7.59 20.03
C ASP A 349 -4.33 -8.03 19.22
N TRP A 350 -4.25 -9.33 18.93
CA TRP A 350 -3.28 -9.92 18.03
C TRP A 350 -3.26 -9.28 16.63
N MET A 351 -4.35 -8.66 16.17
CA MET A 351 -4.40 -7.94 14.89
C MET A 351 -3.45 -6.74 14.84
N MET A 352 -3.11 -6.16 16.00
CA MET A 352 -2.18 -5.03 16.12
C MET A 352 -0.70 -5.45 16.15
N THR A 353 -0.42 -6.75 16.08
CA THR A 353 0.93 -7.32 16.09
C THR A 353 1.49 -7.52 14.68
N VAL A 354 2.76 -7.91 14.56
CA VAL A 354 3.39 -8.21 13.27
C VAL A 354 2.65 -9.34 12.53
N VAL A 355 2.15 -10.34 13.25
CA VAL A 355 1.36 -11.42 12.63
C VAL A 355 0.08 -10.84 12.02
N GLY A 356 -0.64 -10.01 12.77
CA GLY A 356 -1.83 -9.30 12.30
C GLY A 356 -1.57 -8.41 11.08
N LEU A 357 -0.45 -7.68 11.08
CA LEU A 357 -0.02 -6.86 9.95
C LEU A 357 0.28 -7.70 8.70
N LEU A 358 0.93 -8.86 8.86
CA LEU A 358 1.34 -9.74 7.75
C LEU A 358 0.18 -10.53 7.12
N ILE A 359 -0.91 -10.75 7.86
CA ILE A 359 -2.15 -11.34 7.33
C ILE A 359 -3.21 -10.29 6.99
N ALA A 360 -2.90 -9.00 7.11
CA ALA A 360 -3.86 -7.95 6.88
C ALA A 360 -4.45 -8.05 5.46
N GLY A 361 -5.75 -8.35 5.37
CA GLY A 361 -6.45 -8.58 4.09
C GLY A 361 -6.61 -10.04 3.68
N GLU A 362 -6.18 -11.00 4.50
CA GLU A 362 -6.47 -12.41 4.29
C GLU A 362 -7.77 -12.80 4.99
N VAL A 363 -8.57 -13.63 4.32
CA VAL A 363 -9.80 -14.19 4.91
C VAL A 363 -9.38 -15.29 5.88
N TYR A 364 -9.82 -15.17 7.14
CA TYR A 364 -9.56 -16.16 8.18
C TYR A 364 -10.81 -16.95 8.54
N ILE A 365 -10.61 -18.22 8.90
CA ILE A 365 -11.68 -19.15 9.28
C ILE A 365 -11.83 -19.12 10.79
N HIS A 366 -12.98 -18.70 11.28
CA HIS A 366 -13.20 -18.50 12.72
C HIS A 366 -13.69 -19.78 13.41
N PHE A 367 -12.85 -20.37 14.28
CA PHE A 367 -13.19 -21.51 15.12
C PHE A 367 -13.56 -21.03 16.54
N SER A 368 -14.67 -20.28 16.65
CA SER A 368 -15.11 -19.62 17.89
C SER A 368 -15.51 -20.60 19.00
N SER A 369 -16.06 -21.75 18.65
CA SER A 369 -16.51 -22.75 19.60
C SER A 369 -16.55 -24.13 18.97
N LYS A 370 -16.54 -25.16 19.83
CA LYS A 370 -16.62 -26.56 19.41
C LYS A 370 -17.87 -26.86 18.58
N ASP A 371 -18.97 -26.16 18.81
CA ASP A 371 -20.24 -26.33 18.09
C ASP A 371 -20.13 -25.98 16.60
N VAL A 372 -19.28 -25.02 16.24
CA VAL A 372 -19.07 -24.61 14.83
C VAL A 372 -17.94 -25.36 14.15
N GLN A 373 -17.21 -26.21 14.88
CA GLN A 373 -16.00 -26.87 14.41
C GLN A 373 -16.26 -27.70 13.14
N GLU A 374 -17.31 -28.52 13.11
CA GLU A 374 -17.60 -29.39 11.96
C GLU A 374 -17.86 -28.60 10.66
N LEU A 375 -18.66 -27.53 10.75
CA LEU A 375 -18.94 -26.64 9.63
C LEU A 375 -17.67 -25.92 9.15
N LYS A 376 -16.87 -25.41 10.10
CA LYS A 376 -15.63 -24.67 9.80
C LYS A 376 -14.51 -25.57 9.30
N MET A 377 -14.51 -26.84 9.67
CA MET A 377 -13.61 -27.84 9.10
C MET A 377 -13.88 -28.06 7.62
N THR A 378 -15.14 -28.02 7.17
CA THR A 378 -15.45 -28.08 5.73
C THR A 378 -14.88 -26.89 4.96
N GLU A 379 -14.97 -25.69 5.54
CA GLU A 379 -14.36 -24.46 4.99
C GLU A 379 -12.83 -24.59 4.91
N LEU A 380 -12.19 -25.09 5.98
CA LEU A 380 -10.76 -25.32 6.04
C LEU A 380 -10.30 -26.36 5.01
N LEU A 381 -11.02 -27.49 4.89
CA LEU A 381 -10.71 -28.54 3.93
C LEU A 381 -10.80 -28.03 2.48
N LYS A 382 -11.80 -27.19 2.16
CA LYS A 382 -11.92 -26.52 0.85
C LYS A 382 -10.73 -25.59 0.59
N ALA A 383 -10.31 -24.81 1.57
CA ALA A 383 -9.15 -23.92 1.44
C ALA A 383 -7.83 -24.72 1.27
N VAL A 384 -7.64 -25.78 2.07
CA VAL A 384 -6.48 -26.67 2.01
C VAL A 384 -6.40 -27.42 0.68
N LYS A 385 -7.54 -27.90 0.14
CA LYS A 385 -7.59 -28.67 -1.12
C LYS A 385 -6.97 -27.92 -2.30
N LYS A 386 -7.01 -26.58 -2.29
CA LYS A 386 -6.35 -25.73 -3.31
C LYS A 386 -4.83 -25.95 -3.36
N SER A 387 -4.21 -26.27 -2.22
CA SER A 387 -2.77 -26.52 -2.10
C SER A 387 -2.43 -28.00 -1.93
N VAL A 388 -3.37 -28.82 -1.44
CA VAL A 388 -3.22 -30.25 -1.19
C VAL A 388 -4.38 -31.02 -1.85
N PRO A 389 -4.32 -31.32 -3.16
CA PRO A 389 -5.43 -31.95 -3.88
C PRO A 389 -5.85 -33.34 -3.38
N ALA A 390 -4.95 -34.04 -2.66
CA ALA A 390 -5.19 -35.36 -2.09
C ALA A 390 -6.18 -35.35 -0.90
N VAL A 391 -6.48 -34.17 -0.34
CA VAL A 391 -7.42 -34.03 0.79
C VAL A 391 -8.84 -34.32 0.32
N ARG A 392 -9.49 -35.25 1.04
CA ARG A 392 -10.89 -35.61 0.85
C ARG A 392 -11.76 -34.58 1.57
N VAL A 393 -12.70 -33.99 0.83
CA VAL A 393 -13.76 -33.16 1.38
C VAL A 393 -15.01 -34.04 1.42
N PRO A 394 -15.68 -34.22 2.56
CA PRO A 394 -16.93 -34.97 2.61
C PRO A 394 -17.95 -34.40 1.61
N ASP A 395 -18.53 -35.26 0.77
CA ASP A 395 -19.60 -34.90 -0.15
C ASP A 395 -20.91 -34.74 0.64
N GLY A 396 -21.04 -33.59 1.29
CA GLY A 396 -22.15 -33.28 2.19
C GLY A 396 -22.34 -31.78 2.40
N MET A 397 -22.22 -30.98 1.32
CA MET A 397 -22.84 -29.65 1.15
C MET A 397 -22.28 -29.02 -0.13
N GLY A 398 -23.21 -28.65 -1.03
CA GLY A 398 -22.96 -28.20 -2.40
C GLY A 398 -21.80 -27.21 -2.58
N SER A 399 -21.16 -27.36 -3.73
CA SER A 399 -20.16 -26.44 -4.27
C SER A 399 -20.71 -25.01 -4.36
N ALA A 400 -19.99 -24.05 -3.78
CA ALA A 400 -20.08 -22.67 -4.21
C ALA A 400 -19.07 -22.48 -5.36
N GLN A 401 -19.41 -22.97 -6.55
CA GLN A 401 -18.98 -22.45 -7.87
C GLN A 401 -19.44 -23.40 -8.99
N GLU A 402 -20.48 -22.96 -9.71
CA GLU A 402 -20.68 -23.00 -11.17
C GLU A 402 -22.19 -22.98 -11.46
N ILE A 403 -22.74 -21.80 -11.79
CA ILE A 403 -24.02 -21.71 -12.50
C ILE A 403 -23.84 -20.69 -13.64
N GLN A 404 -23.56 -21.23 -14.83
CA GLN A 404 -24.04 -20.64 -16.08
C GLN A 404 -25.49 -21.08 -16.27
N THR A 405 -26.33 -20.13 -16.74
CA THR A 405 -27.57 -20.26 -17.58
C THR A 405 -28.20 -21.67 -17.70
N THR A 406 -29.49 -21.91 -17.40
CA THR A 406 -30.70 -21.36 -18.03
C THR A 406 -32.00 -21.86 -17.32
N GLU A 407 -33.11 -21.16 -17.60
CA GLU A 407 -34.53 -21.54 -17.52
C GLU A 407 -35.40 -21.09 -16.31
N ALA A 408 -36.59 -20.62 -16.69
CA ALA A 408 -37.60 -19.86 -15.96
C ALA A 408 -38.43 -20.71 -14.99
N THR A 409 -38.97 -20.18 -13.87
CA THR A 409 -40.35 -19.62 -13.66
C THR A 409 -40.56 -19.45 -12.12
N PRO A 410 -41.56 -18.73 -11.55
CA PRO A 410 -42.00 -17.34 -11.69
C PRO A 410 -41.79 -16.45 -10.42
N ALA A 411 -41.52 -15.16 -10.66
CA ALA A 411 -41.88 -13.97 -9.86
C ALA A 411 -41.76 -13.97 -8.31
N ALA A 412 -40.54 -13.99 -7.78
CA ALA A 412 -40.16 -13.06 -6.70
C ALA A 412 -39.18 -12.06 -7.31
N ARG A 413 -39.37 -10.74 -7.09
CA ARG A 413 -38.48 -9.70 -7.64
C ARG A 413 -37.03 -9.95 -7.19
N THR A 414 -36.26 -10.66 -8.00
CA THR A 414 -34.82 -10.86 -7.81
C THR A 414 -34.14 -9.53 -8.10
N LEU A 415 -33.85 -8.78 -7.04
CA LEU A 415 -32.98 -7.60 -7.11
C LEU A 415 -31.64 -8.02 -7.72
N GLY A 416 -31.26 -7.41 -8.85
CA GLY A 416 -30.00 -7.67 -9.55
C GLY A 416 -28.76 -7.42 -8.68
N PRO A 417 -27.55 -7.75 -9.16
CA PRO A 417 -26.30 -7.47 -8.45
C PRO A 417 -26.20 -5.98 -8.14
N ALA A 418 -25.94 -5.64 -6.89
CA ALA A 418 -25.85 -4.25 -6.46
C ALA A 418 -24.55 -3.60 -6.91
N ASP A 419 -24.58 -2.31 -7.25
CA ASP A 419 -23.40 -1.52 -7.61
C ASP A 419 -22.70 -0.93 -6.37
N VAL A 420 -23.49 -0.52 -5.37
CA VAL A 420 -23.00 0.10 -4.12
C VAL A 420 -23.37 -0.76 -2.92
N PHE A 421 -22.41 -1.03 -2.05
CA PHE A 421 -22.64 -1.68 -0.77
C PHE A 421 -22.63 -0.66 0.36
N ILE A 422 -23.68 -0.63 1.18
CA ILE A 422 -23.74 0.20 2.40
C ILE A 422 -23.31 -0.63 3.60
N SER A 423 -22.22 -0.21 4.24
CA SER A 423 -21.75 -0.74 5.51
C SER A 423 -21.98 0.29 6.61
N TYR A 424 -22.69 -0.07 7.67
CA TYR A 424 -23.00 0.83 8.79
C TYR A 424 -23.23 0.04 10.08
N CYS A 425 -23.16 0.73 11.22
CA CYS A 425 -23.49 0.14 12.51
C CYS A 425 -24.97 0.40 12.84
N TRP A 426 -25.71 -0.64 13.27
CA TRP A 426 -27.16 -0.53 13.50
C TRP A 426 -27.53 0.51 14.57
N VAL A 427 -26.67 0.73 15.57
CA VAL A 427 -26.87 1.73 16.62
C VAL A 427 -26.85 3.17 16.08
N ASN A 428 -26.32 3.39 14.87
CA ASN A 428 -26.37 4.68 14.19
C ASN A 428 -27.65 4.87 13.37
N SER A 429 -28.61 3.94 13.41
CA SER A 429 -29.91 4.07 12.74
C SER A 429 -31.04 4.27 13.74
N GLU A 430 -31.73 5.41 13.59
CA GLU A 430 -32.93 5.78 14.33
C GLU A 430 -34.06 4.78 14.05
N ASP A 431 -34.18 4.33 12.80
CA ASP A 431 -35.17 3.33 12.39
C ASP A 431 -34.90 1.97 13.04
N ALA A 432 -33.64 1.56 13.20
CA ALA A 432 -33.29 0.33 13.91
C ALA A 432 -33.67 0.39 15.40
N HIS A 433 -33.53 1.57 16.02
CA HIS A 433 -33.94 1.81 17.39
C HIS A 433 -35.47 1.81 17.54
N LYS A 434 -36.20 2.50 16.65
CA LYS A 434 -37.68 2.49 16.61
C LYS A 434 -38.24 1.07 16.41
N ALA A 435 -37.57 0.27 15.59
CA ALA A 435 -37.90 -1.15 15.39
C ALA A 435 -37.49 -2.08 16.55
N LYS A 436 -36.87 -1.54 17.62
CA LYS A 436 -36.35 -2.28 18.78
C LYS A 436 -35.28 -3.32 18.45
N HIS A 437 -34.57 -3.16 17.34
CA HIS A 437 -33.44 -4.02 16.98
C HIS A 437 -32.17 -3.67 17.77
N VAL A 438 -32.07 -2.43 18.26
CA VAL A 438 -30.98 -1.94 19.10
C VAL A 438 -31.53 -1.18 20.31
N LYS A 439 -30.81 -1.27 21.45
CA LYS A 439 -31.25 -0.68 22.72
C LYS A 439 -31.14 0.84 22.77
N GLU A 440 -30.21 1.40 22.01
CA GLU A 440 -29.91 2.83 21.98
C GLU A 440 -29.67 3.30 20.55
N PHE A 441 -29.88 4.60 20.33
CA PHE A 441 -29.60 5.31 19.09
C PHE A 441 -28.52 6.36 19.35
N ILE A 442 -27.45 6.34 18.56
CA ILE A 442 -26.32 7.27 18.67
C ILE A 442 -26.09 7.97 17.33
N GLY A 443 -26.32 9.27 17.30
CA GLY A 443 -26.13 10.13 16.12
C GLY A 443 -27.30 11.09 15.91
N SER A 444 -27.28 11.80 14.78
CA SER A 444 -28.38 12.66 14.34
C SER A 444 -29.41 11.86 13.55
N SER A 445 -30.70 12.16 13.73
CA SER A 445 -31.78 11.59 12.92
C SER A 445 -31.64 11.92 11.44
N PHE A 446 -30.93 13.01 11.08
CA PHE A 446 -30.64 13.35 9.69
C PHE A 446 -29.40 12.62 9.14
N ALA A 447 -28.52 12.13 10.02
CA ALA A 447 -27.34 11.36 9.65
C ALA A 447 -27.59 9.84 9.66
N ASP A 448 -28.86 9.40 9.67
CA ASP A 448 -29.23 7.98 9.68
C ASP A 448 -28.83 7.32 8.34
N PRO A 449 -27.97 6.28 8.36
CA PRO A 449 -27.57 5.55 7.16
C PRO A 449 -28.74 5.03 6.31
N ARG A 450 -29.88 4.69 6.92
CA ARG A 450 -31.09 4.23 6.20
C ARG A 450 -31.84 5.37 5.51
N LYS A 451 -31.80 6.59 6.05
CA LYS A 451 -32.36 7.78 5.37
C LYS A 451 -31.48 8.22 4.21
N VAL A 452 -30.16 8.22 4.40
CA VAL A 452 -29.21 8.46 3.31
C VAL A 452 -29.38 7.42 2.20
N HIS A 453 -29.54 6.14 2.57
CA HIS A 453 -29.90 5.08 1.63
C HIS A 453 -31.20 5.40 0.87
N ALA A 454 -32.27 5.82 1.55
CA ALA A 454 -33.53 6.17 0.90
C ALA A 454 -33.37 7.33 -0.10
N GLY A 455 -32.58 8.35 0.26
CA GLY A 455 -32.24 9.46 -0.63
C GLY A 455 -31.44 9.02 -1.86
N LEU A 456 -30.46 8.13 -1.68
CA LEU A 456 -29.66 7.58 -2.79
C LEU A 456 -30.46 6.59 -3.66
N ALA A 457 -31.37 5.83 -3.07
CA ALA A 457 -32.22 4.85 -3.77
C ALA A 457 -33.32 5.52 -4.63
N ALA A 458 -33.56 6.82 -4.46
CA ALA A 458 -34.40 7.61 -5.36
C ALA A 458 -33.73 7.85 -6.74
N ASN A 459 -32.47 7.45 -6.90
CA ASN A 459 -31.71 7.56 -8.14
C ASN A 459 -31.70 6.23 -8.90
N ASP A 460 -32.11 6.25 -10.17
CA ASP A 460 -32.18 5.06 -11.02
C ASP A 460 -30.82 4.66 -11.66
N LYS A 461 -29.74 5.42 -11.42
CA LYS A 461 -28.43 5.22 -12.08
C LYS A 461 -27.61 4.06 -11.53
N PHE A 462 -27.82 3.67 -10.27
CA PHE A 462 -27.08 2.57 -9.65
C PHE A 462 -27.93 1.85 -8.62
N SER A 463 -27.63 0.57 -8.40
CA SER A 463 -28.36 -0.26 -7.45
C SER A 463 -27.62 -0.36 -6.12
N ILE A 464 -28.36 -0.32 -5.01
CA ILE A 464 -27.77 -0.32 -3.66
C ILE A 464 -28.05 -1.65 -2.95
N TRP A 465 -27.05 -2.13 -2.22
CA TRP A 465 -27.13 -3.21 -1.25
C TRP A 465 -27.12 -2.62 0.15
N ILE A 466 -28.16 -2.92 0.93
CA ILE A 466 -28.21 -2.66 2.37
C ILE A 466 -28.78 -3.89 3.07
N ASP A 467 -28.24 -4.18 4.24
CA ASP A 467 -28.54 -5.36 5.04
C ASP A 467 -30.04 -5.59 5.29
N THR A 468 -30.80 -4.53 5.59
CA THR A 468 -32.24 -4.58 5.89
C THR A 468 -33.12 -5.06 4.73
N GLN A 469 -32.65 -4.92 3.49
CA GLN A 469 -33.42 -5.26 2.30
C GLN A 469 -33.01 -6.59 1.67
N ARG A 470 -31.79 -7.04 1.93
CA ARG A 470 -31.17 -8.16 1.19
C ARG A 470 -30.63 -9.28 2.07
N LEU A 471 -30.60 -9.12 3.39
CA LEU A 471 -30.46 -10.26 4.30
C LEU A 471 -31.76 -11.05 4.32
N ARG A 472 -31.69 -12.34 4.02
CA ARG A 472 -32.82 -13.24 4.27
C ARG A 472 -32.88 -13.49 5.78
N THR A 473 -33.95 -13.04 6.44
CA THR A 473 -34.23 -13.50 7.80
C THR A 473 -34.41 -15.01 7.75
N THR A 474 -33.60 -15.73 8.54
CA THR A 474 -33.72 -17.16 8.74
C THR A 474 -35.13 -17.47 9.28
N ASN A 475 -36.06 -17.80 8.41
CA ASN A 475 -37.13 -18.71 8.81
C ASN A 475 -36.42 -20.00 9.21
N GLN A 476 -36.77 -20.54 10.38
CA GLN A 476 -36.04 -21.57 11.13
C GLN A 476 -35.78 -22.91 10.41
N ASN A 477 -36.04 -23.02 9.10
CA ASN A 477 -35.87 -24.23 8.31
C ASN A 477 -35.08 -24.02 6.99
N ASP A 478 -34.47 -22.85 6.77
CA ASP A 478 -33.66 -22.59 5.57
C ASP A 478 -32.18 -22.36 5.94
N GLU A 479 -31.40 -23.45 5.90
CA GLU A 479 -29.99 -23.57 6.28
C GLU A 479 -29.03 -23.00 5.21
N SER A 480 -29.28 -21.79 4.71
CA SER A 480 -28.46 -21.18 3.65
C SER A 480 -27.71 -19.93 4.13
N LEU A 481 -26.40 -20.11 4.36
CA LEU A 481 -25.37 -19.08 4.60
C LEU A 481 -25.53 -18.22 5.87
N GLY A 482 -24.55 -18.29 6.77
CA GLY A 482 -24.45 -17.37 7.92
C GLY A 482 -24.43 -15.91 7.47
N MET A 483 -24.90 -15.00 8.33
CA MET A 483 -25.06 -13.56 8.04
C MET A 483 -23.83 -12.93 7.36
N PHE A 484 -22.62 -13.27 7.82
CA PHE A 484 -21.36 -12.79 7.22
C PHE A 484 -21.12 -13.30 5.80
N ALA A 485 -21.55 -14.51 5.46
CA ALA A 485 -21.40 -15.05 4.11
C ALA A 485 -22.35 -14.36 3.10
N GLN A 486 -23.57 -14.00 3.54
CA GLN A 486 -24.49 -13.18 2.74
C GLN A 486 -23.95 -11.75 2.54
N ILE A 487 -23.34 -11.19 3.58
CA ILE A 487 -22.65 -9.89 3.53
C ILE A 487 -21.44 -9.94 2.59
N ALA A 488 -20.59 -10.96 2.70
CA ALA A 488 -19.41 -11.14 1.85
C ALA A 488 -19.79 -11.35 0.38
N GLU A 489 -20.89 -12.06 0.11
CA GLU A 489 -21.45 -12.18 -1.25
C GLU A 489 -21.95 -10.83 -1.78
N GLY A 490 -22.70 -10.07 -0.96
CA GLY A 490 -23.15 -8.72 -1.29
C GLY A 490 -21.99 -7.77 -1.59
N LEU A 491 -20.97 -7.77 -0.73
CA LEU A 491 -19.76 -6.95 -0.84
C LEU A 491 -18.90 -7.35 -2.05
N GLY A 492 -18.81 -8.66 -2.34
CA GLY A 492 -18.07 -9.19 -3.49
C GLY A 492 -18.67 -8.72 -4.83
N LYS A 493 -20.00 -8.68 -4.92
CA LYS A 493 -20.74 -8.23 -6.12
C LYS A 493 -20.74 -6.71 -6.28
N ALA A 494 -20.70 -5.96 -5.18
CA ALA A 494 -20.64 -4.51 -5.22
C ALA A 494 -19.35 -3.99 -5.86
N LYS A 495 -19.44 -2.85 -6.55
CA LYS A 495 -18.32 -2.15 -7.16
C LYS A 495 -17.70 -1.14 -6.20
N VAL A 496 -18.54 -0.45 -5.42
CA VAL A 496 -18.14 0.61 -4.47
C VAL A 496 -18.73 0.29 -3.10
N VAL A 497 -18.01 0.68 -2.04
CA VAL A 497 -18.47 0.54 -0.66
C VAL A 497 -18.66 1.92 -0.04
N LEU A 498 -19.87 2.21 0.43
CA LEU A 498 -20.21 3.39 1.22
C LEU A 498 -20.17 3.00 2.70
N ALA A 499 -19.17 3.47 3.44
CA ALA A 499 -18.95 3.10 4.84
C ALA A 499 -19.35 4.23 5.76
N PHE A 500 -20.37 4.02 6.60
CA PHE A 500 -20.83 4.97 7.61
C PHE A 500 -20.02 4.80 8.89
N VAL A 501 -18.98 5.62 9.02
CA VAL A 501 -17.95 5.51 10.05
C VAL A 501 -18.36 6.32 11.27
N SER A 502 -18.29 5.67 12.43
CA SER A 502 -18.52 6.23 13.76
C SER A 502 -17.66 5.47 14.76
N LYS A 503 -17.59 5.93 16.01
CA LYS A 503 -16.98 5.16 17.10
C LYS A 503 -17.60 3.78 17.26
N GLN A 504 -18.93 3.68 17.11
CA GLN A 504 -19.66 2.42 17.24
C GLN A 504 -19.36 1.49 16.06
N TYR A 505 -19.27 2.03 14.84
CA TYR A 505 -18.83 1.28 13.67
C TYR A 505 -17.41 0.74 13.86
N ALA A 506 -16.49 1.57 14.35
CA ALA A 506 -15.12 1.15 14.62
C ALA A 506 -15.02 0.10 15.75
N ASN A 507 -15.91 0.15 16.73
CA ASN A 507 -15.97 -0.82 17.83
C ASN A 507 -16.74 -2.10 17.47
N SER A 508 -17.56 -2.08 16.42
CA SER A 508 -18.30 -3.26 15.97
C SER A 508 -17.40 -4.22 15.19
N GLU A 509 -17.36 -5.48 15.63
CA GLU A 509 -16.60 -6.55 15.00
C GLU A 509 -17.02 -6.77 13.53
N ASN A 510 -18.33 -6.87 13.28
CA ASN A 510 -18.87 -7.07 11.95
C ASN A 510 -18.50 -5.91 11.00
N CYS A 511 -18.69 -4.67 11.45
CA CYS A 511 -18.37 -3.48 10.66
C CYS A 511 -16.87 -3.37 10.34
N ARG A 512 -16.00 -3.68 11.33
CA ARG A 512 -14.55 -3.74 11.11
C ARG A 512 -14.17 -4.77 10.06
N MET A 513 -14.75 -5.97 10.14
CA MET A 513 -14.48 -7.04 9.18
C MET A 513 -14.95 -6.65 7.77
N GLU A 514 -16.12 -6.03 7.64
CA GLU A 514 -16.66 -5.56 6.36
C GLU A 514 -15.73 -4.55 5.67
N ILE A 515 -15.33 -3.48 6.37
CA ILE A 515 -14.47 -2.45 5.78
C ILE A 515 -13.06 -2.96 5.50
N GLN A 516 -12.53 -3.86 6.34
CA GLN A 516 -11.24 -4.50 6.10
C GLN A 516 -11.30 -5.42 4.88
N PHE A 517 -12.35 -6.23 4.75
CA PHE A 517 -12.53 -7.13 3.61
C PHE A 517 -12.68 -6.33 2.29
N ALA A 518 -13.47 -5.25 2.31
CA ALA A 518 -13.61 -4.33 1.18
C ALA A 518 -12.26 -3.75 0.72
N LEU A 519 -11.53 -3.12 1.65
CA LEU A 519 -10.31 -2.37 1.32
C LEU A 519 -9.11 -3.26 1.06
N LYS A 520 -8.94 -4.31 1.86
CA LYS A 520 -7.69 -5.09 1.88
C LYS A 520 -7.77 -6.33 1.00
N SER A 521 -8.89 -7.03 0.99
CA SER A 521 -9.07 -8.27 0.21
C SER A 521 -9.63 -7.99 -1.19
N LEU A 522 -10.71 -7.23 -1.26
CA LEU A 522 -11.41 -6.99 -2.53
C LEU A 522 -10.89 -5.76 -3.29
N LYS A 523 -10.03 -4.94 -2.66
CA LYS A 523 -9.52 -3.67 -3.19
C LYS A 523 -10.62 -2.76 -3.74
N LYS A 524 -11.79 -2.78 -3.10
CA LYS A 524 -12.94 -1.98 -3.53
C LYS A 524 -12.70 -0.53 -3.12
N PRO A 525 -13.03 0.44 -3.99
CA PRO A 525 -13.05 1.84 -3.59
C PRO A 525 -14.09 2.05 -2.48
N VAL A 526 -13.67 2.75 -1.42
CA VAL A 526 -14.52 3.12 -0.29
C VAL A 526 -14.79 4.62 -0.31
N VAL A 527 -16.04 5.00 -0.06
CA VAL A 527 -16.45 6.37 0.25
C VAL A 527 -16.78 6.42 1.75
N PRO A 528 -15.93 7.05 2.59
CA PRO A 528 -16.19 7.18 4.02
C PRO A 528 -17.23 8.28 4.30
N VAL A 529 -18.24 7.98 5.10
CA VAL A 529 -19.29 8.91 5.53
C VAL A 529 -19.28 8.97 7.05
N ILE A 530 -18.93 10.12 7.63
CA ILE A 530 -18.75 10.24 9.08
C ILE A 530 -20.10 10.53 9.74
N VAL A 531 -20.47 9.68 10.70
CA VAL A 531 -21.71 9.74 11.48
C VAL A 531 -21.44 9.51 12.97
N GLY A 532 -22.48 9.51 13.80
CA GLY A 532 -22.35 9.37 15.26
C GLY A 532 -22.15 10.72 15.94
N ALA A 533 -21.61 10.70 17.16
CA ALA A 533 -21.55 11.88 18.04
C ALA A 533 -20.13 12.44 18.27
N ASP A 534 -19.09 11.67 17.92
CA ASP A 534 -17.70 12.03 18.19
C ASP A 534 -16.73 11.50 17.11
N ASP A 535 -15.48 11.95 17.19
CA ASP A 535 -14.40 11.63 16.26
C ASP A 535 -13.43 10.55 16.78
N ASP A 536 -13.77 9.84 17.86
CA ASP A 536 -12.87 8.85 18.47
C ASP A 536 -12.52 7.69 17.51
N TRP A 537 -13.36 7.47 16.48
CA TRP A 537 -13.12 6.50 15.41
C TRP A 537 -11.79 6.73 14.68
N GLN A 538 -11.28 7.98 14.66
CA GLN A 538 -10.00 8.33 14.03
C GLN A 538 -8.81 7.62 14.71
N ASN A 539 -8.92 7.30 16.00
CA ASN A 539 -7.87 6.63 16.78
C ASN A 539 -7.93 5.09 16.68
N THR A 540 -8.74 4.55 15.76
CA THR A 540 -8.94 3.10 15.61
C THR A 540 -8.35 2.58 14.30
N VAL A 541 -8.35 1.25 14.13
CA VAL A 541 -7.99 0.61 12.84
C VAL A 541 -8.85 1.15 11.70
N VAL A 542 -10.13 1.43 11.93
CA VAL A 542 -11.01 2.01 10.91
C VAL A 542 -10.53 3.42 10.53
N GLY A 543 -10.12 4.23 11.50
CA GLY A 543 -9.51 5.54 11.26
C GLY A 543 -8.27 5.47 10.37
N LEU A 544 -7.36 4.53 10.65
CA LEU A 544 -6.17 4.27 9.82
C LEU A 544 -6.54 3.83 8.39
N LEU A 545 -7.55 2.97 8.26
CA LEU A 545 -8.00 2.46 6.96
C LEU A 545 -8.62 3.56 6.10
N VAL A 546 -9.44 4.42 6.71
CA VAL A 546 -10.10 5.57 6.09
C VAL A 546 -9.07 6.62 5.68
N ALA A 547 -8.10 6.94 6.52
CA ALA A 547 -7.05 7.92 6.23
C ALA A 547 -6.16 7.52 5.03
N GLY A 548 -6.07 6.22 4.74
CA GLY A 548 -5.32 5.70 3.59
C GLY A 548 -6.12 5.65 2.27
N GLN A 549 -7.34 6.19 2.23
CA GLN A 549 -8.16 6.23 1.01
C GLN A 549 -7.97 7.55 0.24
N GLU A 550 -8.06 7.48 -1.09
CA GLU A 550 -8.02 8.67 -1.95
C GLU A 550 -9.29 9.54 -1.82
N ASN A 551 -10.43 8.91 -1.52
CA ASN A 551 -11.69 9.61 -1.32
C ASN A 551 -11.73 10.31 0.03
N ARG A 552 -12.01 11.62 0.00
CA ARG A 552 -12.17 12.41 1.23
C ARG A 552 -13.42 11.96 2.01
N PRO A 553 -13.34 11.85 3.35
CA PRO A 553 -14.51 11.56 4.17
C PRO A 553 -15.57 12.67 4.06
N ILE A 554 -16.84 12.28 3.94
CA ILE A 554 -17.98 13.20 3.91
C ILE A 554 -18.59 13.25 5.31
N ASN A 555 -18.57 14.40 5.97
CA ASN A 555 -19.07 14.53 7.34
C ASN A 555 -20.57 14.84 7.38
N LEU A 556 -21.34 14.02 8.10
CA LEU A 556 -22.78 14.18 8.36
C LEU A 556 -23.12 14.49 9.83
N GLN A 557 -22.13 14.58 10.73
CA GLN A 557 -22.36 14.80 12.16
C GLN A 557 -23.06 16.13 12.46
N ASP A 558 -22.81 17.17 11.66
CA ASP A 558 -23.40 18.52 11.84
C ASP A 558 -24.72 18.73 11.06
N VAL A 559 -25.27 17.68 10.44
CA VAL A 559 -26.50 17.81 9.65
C VAL A 559 -27.72 17.94 10.57
N SER A 560 -28.37 19.10 10.47
CA SER A 560 -29.46 19.53 11.35
C SER A 560 -30.78 19.81 10.62
N SER A 561 -30.82 19.70 9.29
CA SER A 561 -32.03 19.92 8.49
C SER A 561 -32.08 19.03 7.26
N GLU A 562 -33.29 18.84 6.72
CA GLU A 562 -33.53 18.03 5.51
C GLU A 562 -32.85 18.62 4.27
N ASP A 563 -32.84 19.95 4.11
CA ASP A 563 -32.18 20.60 2.97
C ASP A 563 -30.67 20.33 2.95
N VAL A 564 -30.02 20.37 4.13
CA VAL A 564 -28.60 20.06 4.28
C VAL A 564 -28.35 18.56 4.04
N LEU A 565 -29.27 17.69 4.47
CA LEU A 565 -29.19 16.25 4.16
C LEU A 565 -29.25 16.00 2.65
N GLN A 566 -30.16 16.67 1.93
CA GLN A 566 -30.26 16.53 0.47
C GLN A 566 -28.97 16.99 -0.23
N GLN A 567 -28.36 18.09 0.22
CA GLN A 567 -27.04 18.53 -0.28
C GLN A 567 -25.96 17.47 -0.02
N LYS A 568 -25.93 16.87 1.17
CA LYS A 568 -25.00 15.79 1.51
C LYS A 568 -25.23 14.51 0.71
N VAL A 569 -26.48 14.15 0.44
CA VAL A 569 -26.83 13.02 -0.45
C VAL A 569 -26.30 13.27 -1.87
N GLN A 570 -26.41 14.50 -2.39
CA GLN A 570 -25.83 14.88 -3.68
C GLN A 570 -24.29 14.82 -3.68
N GLU A 571 -23.65 15.24 -2.59
CA GLU A 571 -22.19 15.14 -2.40
C GLU A 571 -21.73 13.68 -2.39
N ILE A 572 -22.43 12.80 -1.67
CA ILE A 572 -22.18 11.35 -1.64
C ILE A 572 -22.36 10.76 -3.04
N GLN A 573 -23.45 11.10 -3.73
CA GLN A 573 -23.71 10.64 -5.09
C GLN A 573 -22.60 11.05 -6.05
N SER A 574 -22.15 12.31 -5.98
CA SER A 574 -21.06 12.84 -6.81
C SER A 574 -19.73 12.13 -6.55
N SER A 575 -19.54 11.59 -5.34
CA SER A 575 -18.36 10.79 -4.98
C SER A 575 -18.45 9.33 -5.44
N ILE A 576 -19.66 8.76 -5.52
CA ILE A 576 -19.89 7.36 -5.94
C ILE A 576 -19.83 7.21 -7.47
N LEU A 577 -20.46 8.11 -8.23
CA LEU A 577 -20.62 7.98 -9.68
C LEU A 577 -19.29 7.77 -10.43
N PRO A 578 -18.20 8.52 -10.16
CA PRO A 578 -16.91 8.28 -10.80
C PRO A 578 -16.35 6.89 -10.53
N LEU A 579 -16.52 6.40 -9.30
CA LEU A 579 -15.99 5.10 -8.86
C LEU A 579 -16.74 3.92 -9.49
N LEU A 580 -17.99 4.14 -9.93
CA LEU A 580 -18.77 3.14 -10.68
C LEU A 580 -18.47 3.13 -12.18
N GLY A 581 -17.61 4.03 -12.68
CA GLY A 581 -17.49 4.30 -14.11
C GLY A 581 -18.77 4.86 -14.73
N LEU A 582 -19.70 5.31 -13.87
CA LEU A 582 -20.98 5.94 -14.20
C LEU A 582 -20.88 7.45 -14.04
N LYS A 583 -19.65 8.00 -14.10
CA LYS A 583 -19.49 9.42 -14.30
C LYS A 583 -20.41 9.74 -15.48
N GLU A 584 -21.35 10.67 -15.28
CA GLU A 584 -21.66 11.56 -16.38
C GLU A 584 -20.34 12.24 -16.69
N GLU A 585 -19.50 11.57 -17.46
CA GLU A 585 -19.05 12.25 -18.64
C GLU A 585 -20.36 12.57 -19.38
N THR A 586 -20.96 13.73 -19.04
CA THR A 586 -20.95 14.73 -20.09
C THR A 586 -19.50 14.71 -20.59
N ARG A 587 -19.22 13.85 -21.58
CA ARG A 587 -18.16 14.12 -22.50
C ARG A 587 -18.62 15.42 -23.11
N SER A 588 -18.30 16.50 -22.41
CA SER A 588 -18.18 17.81 -22.99
C SER A 588 -17.05 17.60 -23.96
N TYR A 589 -17.36 17.03 -25.12
CA TYR A 589 -16.49 17.09 -26.27
C TYR A 589 -16.29 18.58 -26.46
N ARG A 590 -15.13 19.10 -26.04
CA ARG A 590 -14.83 20.53 -26.09
C ARG A 590 -14.51 20.88 -27.53
N ALA A 591 -15.55 20.93 -28.34
CA ALA A 591 -15.48 21.51 -29.65
C ALA A 591 -16.61 22.53 -29.79
N PRO A 592 -16.36 23.63 -30.50
CA PRO A 592 -17.36 24.68 -30.67
C PRO A 592 -18.64 24.15 -31.30
N VAL A 593 -19.79 24.53 -30.73
CA VAL A 593 -21.13 24.30 -31.28
C VAL A 593 -21.74 25.62 -31.75
N ILE A 594 -22.87 25.58 -32.46
CA ILE A 594 -23.55 26.79 -32.95
C ILE A 594 -23.82 27.74 -31.79
N GLY A 595 -23.41 29.00 -31.94
CA GLY A 595 -23.56 30.05 -30.95
C GLY A 595 -22.37 30.21 -30.00
N ASP A 596 -21.41 29.28 -29.99
CA ASP A 596 -20.20 29.44 -29.18
C ASP A 596 -19.31 30.55 -29.74
N HIS A 597 -18.71 31.31 -28.82
CA HIS A 597 -17.64 32.26 -29.13
C HIS A 597 -16.30 31.53 -29.30
N VAL A 598 -15.59 31.90 -30.35
CA VAL A 598 -14.37 31.21 -30.80
C VAL A 598 -13.32 32.20 -31.25
N ILE A 599 -12.07 31.76 -31.19
CA ILE A 599 -10.93 32.39 -31.86
C ILE A 599 -10.67 31.63 -33.15
N SER A 600 -10.98 32.25 -34.29
CA SER A 600 -10.98 31.61 -35.62
C SER A 600 -9.96 32.26 -36.55
N HIS A 601 -9.32 31.46 -37.40
CA HIS A 601 -8.38 31.92 -38.40
C HIS A 601 -9.04 32.80 -39.46
N HIS A 602 -8.36 33.88 -39.82
CA HIS A 602 -8.69 34.71 -40.96
C HIS A 602 -7.46 34.81 -41.88
N ILE A 603 -7.35 35.82 -42.74
CA ILE A 603 -6.26 35.90 -43.70
C ILE A 603 -4.89 36.09 -43.02
N LYS A 604 -3.84 35.53 -43.64
CA LYS A 604 -2.43 35.72 -43.26
C LYS A 604 -2.06 35.28 -41.83
N TRP A 605 -2.60 34.16 -41.36
CA TRP A 605 -2.24 33.55 -40.06
C TRP A 605 -2.52 34.46 -38.85
N ALA A 606 -3.58 35.26 -38.96
CA ALA A 606 -4.16 36.02 -37.87
C ALA A 606 -5.48 35.39 -37.46
N TYR A 607 -5.77 35.39 -36.17
CA TYR A 607 -6.97 34.78 -35.60
C TYR A 607 -7.76 35.85 -34.86
N PHE A 608 -9.08 35.83 -35.00
CA PHE A 608 -9.98 36.84 -34.45
C PHE A 608 -11.20 36.22 -33.77
N PRO A 609 -11.82 36.95 -32.82
CA PRO A 609 -13.08 36.53 -32.22
C PRO A 609 -14.22 36.42 -33.25
N ALA A 610 -14.98 35.34 -33.16
CA ALA A 610 -16.14 35.08 -33.99
C ALA A 610 -17.13 34.18 -33.24
N SER A 611 -18.32 34.00 -33.81
CA SER A 611 -19.34 33.09 -33.31
C SER A 611 -19.62 31.98 -34.33
N ILE A 612 -19.79 30.73 -33.89
CA ILE A 612 -20.11 29.61 -34.79
C ILE A 612 -21.53 29.74 -35.34
N VAL A 613 -21.65 29.65 -36.66
CA VAL A 613 -22.93 29.67 -37.40
C VAL A 613 -23.35 28.27 -37.83
N SER A 614 -22.41 27.47 -38.35
CA SER A 614 -22.69 26.12 -38.83
C SER A 614 -21.43 25.26 -38.88
N PHE A 615 -21.61 23.95 -39.01
CA PHE A 615 -20.52 22.98 -39.15
C PHE A 615 -20.83 21.98 -40.28
N ASP A 616 -19.87 21.78 -41.18
CA ASP A 616 -19.91 20.76 -42.22
C ASP A 616 -19.08 19.54 -41.78
N ARG A 617 -19.78 18.41 -41.61
CA ARG A 617 -19.21 17.14 -41.15
C ARG A 617 -18.34 16.46 -42.21
N GLU A 618 -18.63 16.65 -43.49
CA GLU A 618 -17.87 15.99 -44.56
C GLU A 618 -16.48 16.63 -44.71
N THR A 619 -16.43 17.96 -44.59
CA THR A 619 -15.20 18.73 -44.76
C THR A 619 -14.52 19.09 -43.43
N MET A 620 -15.13 18.77 -42.29
CA MET A 620 -14.67 19.13 -40.94
C MET A 620 -14.39 20.64 -40.79
N SER A 621 -15.30 21.46 -41.32
CA SER A 621 -15.15 22.91 -41.40
C SER A 621 -16.31 23.63 -40.71
N TYR A 622 -16.00 24.72 -40.02
CA TYR A 622 -16.95 25.61 -39.36
C TYR A 622 -17.21 26.84 -40.23
N THR A 623 -18.45 27.30 -40.27
CA THR A 623 -18.79 28.66 -40.72
C THR A 623 -18.93 29.56 -39.50
N VAL A 624 -18.26 30.71 -39.49
CA VAL A 624 -18.29 31.69 -38.40
C VAL A 624 -18.81 33.05 -38.85
N ASP A 625 -19.44 33.78 -37.94
CA ASP A 625 -19.73 35.21 -38.08
C ASP A 625 -18.74 35.98 -37.20
N TRP A 626 -17.94 36.84 -37.82
CA TRP A 626 -16.97 37.67 -37.10
C TRP A 626 -17.69 38.65 -36.18
N ASP A 627 -17.23 38.77 -34.94
CA ASP A 627 -17.85 39.64 -33.94
C ASP A 627 -17.79 41.13 -34.34
N ASP A 628 -16.87 41.47 -35.25
CA ASP A 628 -16.71 42.82 -35.80
C ASP A 628 -17.53 43.10 -37.08
N GLY A 629 -18.29 42.11 -37.57
CA GLY A 629 -19.18 42.23 -38.72
C GLY A 629 -18.52 41.99 -40.09
N ASP A 630 -17.26 41.57 -40.17
CA ASP A 630 -16.60 41.29 -41.46
C ASP A 630 -17.36 40.19 -42.26
N PRO A 631 -17.61 40.37 -43.56
CA PRO A 631 -18.35 39.38 -44.36
C PRO A 631 -17.46 38.28 -44.98
N THR A 632 -16.13 38.35 -44.86
CA THR A 632 -15.17 37.52 -45.61
C THR A 632 -14.62 36.35 -44.79
N GLY A 633 -14.05 35.34 -45.46
CA GLY A 633 -13.23 34.31 -44.79
C GLY A 633 -13.96 33.47 -43.73
N LYS A 634 -15.28 33.33 -43.84
CA LYS A 634 -16.13 32.73 -42.80
C LYS A 634 -15.98 31.22 -42.61
N VAL A 635 -15.43 30.49 -43.57
CA VAL A 635 -15.31 29.02 -43.50
C VAL A 635 -13.89 28.63 -43.11
N GLN A 636 -13.73 27.94 -41.98
CA GLN A 636 -12.42 27.55 -41.42
C GLN A 636 -12.39 26.09 -40.98
N SER A 637 -11.21 25.45 -41.05
CA SER A 637 -11.02 24.08 -40.57
C SER A 637 -11.09 24.03 -39.04
N TYR A 638 -11.52 22.89 -38.48
CA TYR A 638 -11.48 22.66 -37.02
C TYR A 638 -10.08 22.87 -36.39
N LYS A 639 -9.00 22.75 -37.16
CA LYS A 639 -7.62 22.98 -36.69
C LYS A 639 -7.26 24.45 -36.52
N ASP A 640 -8.00 25.32 -37.19
CA ASP A 640 -7.71 26.74 -37.33
C ASP A 640 -8.70 27.58 -36.50
N LEU A 641 -9.31 26.97 -35.49
CA LEU A 641 -10.34 27.57 -34.65
C LEU A 641 -10.31 26.94 -33.25
N ALA A 642 -10.49 27.74 -32.21
CA ALA A 642 -10.53 27.31 -30.82
C ALA A 642 -11.72 27.96 -30.11
N ILE A 643 -12.34 27.26 -29.16
CA ILE A 643 -13.33 27.88 -28.27
C ILE A 643 -12.66 29.00 -27.46
N ASP A 644 -13.33 30.13 -27.27
CA ASP A 644 -12.81 31.25 -26.48
C ASP A 644 -12.94 31.01 -24.96
N GLU A 645 -12.37 29.89 -24.51
CA GLU A 645 -12.32 29.50 -23.09
C GLU A 645 -10.89 29.21 -22.63
N ILE A 646 -10.63 29.48 -21.35
CA ILE A 646 -9.35 29.18 -20.71
C ILE A 646 -9.17 27.64 -20.62
N PRO A 647 -8.08 27.07 -21.17
CA PRO A 647 -7.81 25.64 -21.04
C PRO A 647 -7.44 25.28 -19.59
N SER A 648 -7.65 24.01 -19.20
CA SER A 648 -7.20 23.51 -17.90
C SER A 648 -5.69 23.21 -17.90
N GLU A 649 -5.08 23.17 -16.71
CA GLU A 649 -3.62 23.02 -16.55
C GLU A 649 -3.06 21.73 -17.21
N ASP A 650 -3.86 20.67 -17.30
CA ASP A 650 -3.52 19.39 -17.93
C ASP A 650 -3.62 19.41 -19.46
N GLN A 651 -4.17 20.48 -20.06
CA GLN A 651 -4.35 20.60 -21.51
C GLN A 651 -3.20 21.31 -22.23
N VAL A 652 -2.36 22.08 -21.51
CA VAL A 652 -1.24 22.83 -22.10
C VAL A 652 0.09 22.32 -21.55
N GLY A 653 0.88 21.68 -22.40
CA GLY A 653 2.23 21.22 -22.11
C GLY A 653 3.24 21.72 -23.15
N VAL A 654 4.50 21.29 -23.02
CA VAL A 654 5.51 21.47 -24.08
C VAL A 654 5.02 20.74 -25.35
N ASP A 655 5.26 21.35 -26.51
CA ASP A 655 4.80 20.95 -27.84
C ASP A 655 3.29 21.14 -28.11
N SER A 656 2.52 21.66 -27.16
CA SER A 656 1.11 22.03 -27.40
C SER A 656 1.01 23.20 -28.40
N ILE A 657 0.11 23.07 -29.38
CA ILE A 657 -0.28 24.17 -30.27
C ILE A 657 -1.38 24.99 -29.58
N VAL A 658 -1.14 26.29 -29.42
CA VAL A 658 -2.02 27.21 -28.71
C VAL A 658 -2.30 28.45 -29.55
N PHE A 659 -3.41 29.13 -29.29
CA PHE A 659 -3.62 30.51 -29.71
C PHE A 659 -3.33 31.44 -28.55
N PHE A 660 -2.60 32.51 -28.82
CA PHE A 660 -2.22 33.51 -27.83
C PHE A 660 -2.40 34.92 -28.39
N PRO A 661 -2.72 35.92 -27.56
CA PRO A 661 -2.91 37.29 -28.00
C PRO A 661 -1.57 37.96 -28.30
N GLN A 662 -1.47 38.60 -29.47
CA GLN A 662 -0.34 39.47 -29.81
C GLN A 662 -0.82 40.52 -30.83
N GLY A 663 -0.68 41.80 -30.46
CA GLY A 663 -1.13 42.91 -31.28
C GLY A 663 -2.64 43.18 -31.24
N SER A 664 -3.04 44.24 -31.94
CA SER A 664 -4.43 44.67 -32.11
C SER A 664 -4.65 45.17 -33.53
N TYR A 665 -5.91 45.32 -33.93
CA TYR A 665 -6.26 45.91 -35.22
C TYR A 665 -7.28 47.03 -35.05
N GLY A 666 -7.11 48.10 -35.83
CA GLY A 666 -7.98 49.27 -35.78
C GLY A 666 -9.26 49.07 -36.60
N ALA A 667 -10.32 49.78 -36.20
CA ALA A 667 -11.56 49.86 -36.95
C ALA A 667 -11.34 50.45 -38.35
N THR A 668 -11.89 49.79 -39.37
CA THR A 668 -11.94 50.31 -40.74
C THR A 668 -13.36 50.81 -41.00
N ALA A 669 -13.49 52.08 -41.40
CA ALA A 669 -14.79 52.72 -41.61
C ALA A 669 -15.67 51.88 -42.57
N GLY A 670 -16.77 51.35 -42.06
CA GLY A 670 -17.74 50.54 -42.80
C GLY A 670 -17.46 49.04 -42.90
N ASN A 671 -16.38 48.53 -42.29
CA ASN A 671 -16.03 47.10 -42.37
C ASN A 671 -15.87 46.41 -41.01
N ASN A 672 -15.26 47.06 -40.00
CA ASN A 672 -15.10 46.46 -38.66
C ASN A 672 -14.86 47.49 -37.55
N ILE A 673 -15.09 47.09 -36.30
CA ILE A 673 -14.97 47.92 -35.08
C ILE A 673 -13.60 47.84 -34.37
N GLY A 674 -12.68 47.00 -34.87
CA GLY A 674 -11.34 46.79 -34.29
C GLY A 674 -11.34 45.87 -33.07
N GLY A 675 -10.21 45.26 -32.73
CA GLY A 675 -10.15 44.25 -31.68
C GLY A 675 -8.75 43.70 -31.36
N MET A 676 -8.72 42.72 -30.45
CA MET A 676 -7.53 41.95 -30.10
C MET A 676 -7.22 40.92 -31.18
N ARG A 677 -5.94 40.73 -31.49
CA ARG A 677 -5.49 39.74 -32.46
C ARG A 677 -4.85 38.55 -31.73
N PHE A 678 -5.21 37.35 -32.17
CA PHE A 678 -4.60 36.11 -31.73
C PHE A 678 -3.72 35.51 -32.82
N HIS A 679 -2.78 34.69 -32.38
CA HIS A 679 -1.85 33.97 -33.23
C HIS A 679 -1.63 32.55 -32.75
N GLN A 680 -1.34 31.66 -33.69
CA GLN A 680 -0.92 30.30 -33.38
C GLN A 680 0.56 30.24 -33.00
N GLY A 681 0.85 29.49 -31.95
CA GLY A 681 2.18 29.22 -31.43
C GLY A 681 2.32 27.80 -30.89
N ILE A 682 3.56 27.38 -30.66
CA ILE A 682 3.93 26.13 -30.02
C ILE A 682 4.63 26.43 -28.70
N ILE A 683 4.22 25.75 -27.63
CA ILE A 683 4.83 25.90 -26.30
C ILE A 683 6.19 25.19 -26.28
N THR A 684 7.23 25.90 -25.86
CA THR A 684 8.58 25.35 -25.70
C THR A 684 9.00 25.23 -24.23
N ARG A 685 8.37 25.99 -23.32
CA ARG A 685 8.68 25.93 -21.88
C ARG A 685 7.44 26.20 -21.02
N VAL A 686 7.30 25.43 -19.95
CA VAL A 686 6.26 25.59 -18.92
C VAL A 686 6.95 25.65 -17.55
N TYR A 687 6.65 26.68 -16.75
CA TYR A 687 7.28 26.88 -15.43
C TYR A 687 6.37 27.68 -14.50
N LYS A 688 6.62 27.64 -13.20
CA LYS A 688 5.99 28.54 -12.23
C LYS A 688 6.87 29.76 -11.99
N ASP A 689 6.28 30.95 -12.02
CA ASP A 689 7.00 32.18 -11.64
C ASP A 689 7.22 32.25 -10.12
N SER A 690 7.87 33.33 -9.66
CA SER A 690 8.14 33.57 -8.24
C SER A 690 6.88 33.65 -7.36
N SER A 691 5.70 33.83 -7.96
CA SER A 691 4.40 33.89 -7.29
C SER A 691 3.67 32.53 -7.32
N GLY A 692 4.28 31.50 -7.91
CA GLY A 692 3.68 30.17 -8.05
C GLY A 692 2.68 30.03 -9.20
N ILE A 693 2.55 31.05 -10.07
CA ILE A 693 1.63 31.05 -11.21
C ILE A 693 2.31 30.40 -12.41
N TRP A 694 1.59 29.52 -13.12
CA TRP A 694 2.09 28.90 -14.34
C TRP A 694 2.28 29.92 -15.47
N ARG A 695 3.44 29.83 -16.13
CA ARG A 695 3.90 30.65 -17.24
C ARG A 695 4.30 29.77 -18.41
N TYR A 696 4.00 30.26 -19.60
CA TYR A 696 4.20 29.56 -20.85
C TYR A 696 5.05 30.43 -21.78
N ASP A 697 6.15 29.85 -22.27
CA ASP A 697 6.96 30.42 -23.33
C ASP A 697 6.85 29.54 -24.57
N GLY A 698 7.06 30.15 -25.73
CA GLY A 698 6.96 29.48 -27.02
C GLY A 698 7.30 30.40 -28.16
N HIS A 699 7.02 29.94 -29.38
CA HIS A 699 7.18 30.74 -30.58
C HIS A 699 6.06 30.48 -31.58
N HIS A 700 5.92 31.34 -32.57
CA HIS A 700 4.92 31.14 -33.62
C HIS A 700 5.17 29.88 -34.44
N THR A 701 4.09 29.22 -34.87
CA THR A 701 4.15 28.07 -35.79
C THR A 701 4.38 28.49 -37.25
N LYS A 702 4.19 29.77 -37.55
CA LYS A 702 4.23 30.35 -38.91
C LYS A 702 5.02 31.66 -38.93
N GLY A 703 5.78 31.87 -40.01
CA GLY A 703 6.62 33.06 -40.22
C GLY A 703 6.38 33.75 -41.56
N GLU A 704 7.25 34.70 -41.91
CA GLU A 704 7.16 35.47 -43.16
C GLU A 704 7.12 34.58 -44.41
N THR A 705 7.90 33.50 -44.40
CA THR A 705 7.95 32.50 -45.48
C THR A 705 6.64 31.76 -45.71
N ASP A 706 5.77 31.69 -44.69
CA ASP A 706 4.43 31.11 -44.78
C ASP A 706 3.38 32.15 -45.25
N GLY A 707 3.80 33.37 -45.57
CA GLY A 707 2.91 34.48 -45.92
C GLY A 707 2.27 35.15 -44.70
N LYS A 708 2.78 34.89 -43.49
CA LYS A 708 2.32 35.57 -42.28
C LYS A 708 2.73 37.03 -42.31
N TRP A 709 1.81 37.89 -41.89
CA TRP A 709 2.13 39.29 -41.69
C TRP A 709 2.97 39.45 -40.42
N VAL A 710 4.24 39.84 -40.56
CA VAL A 710 5.21 39.98 -39.45
C VAL A 710 5.68 41.42 -39.22
N THR A 711 5.23 42.38 -40.04
CA THR A 711 5.70 43.78 -40.00
C THR A 711 4.80 44.70 -39.19
N TYR A 712 3.85 44.15 -38.43
CA TYR A 712 2.95 44.96 -37.60
C TYR A 712 3.58 45.28 -36.25
N LYS A 713 3.13 46.39 -35.65
CA LYS A 713 3.60 46.86 -34.35
C LYS A 713 3.30 45.80 -33.27
N ASP A 714 4.31 45.48 -32.46
CA ASP A 714 4.24 44.50 -31.37
C ASP A 714 4.31 43.02 -31.81
N TYR A 715 4.71 42.74 -33.06
CA TYR A 715 5.09 41.38 -33.47
C TYR A 715 6.42 40.96 -32.82
N ASP A 716 6.42 39.77 -32.22
CA ASP A 716 7.62 39.05 -31.78
C ASP A 716 7.48 37.59 -32.21
N TYR A 717 8.55 36.99 -32.75
CA TYR A 717 8.52 35.59 -33.15
C TYR A 717 8.31 34.68 -31.93
N ASP A 718 8.95 35.05 -30.82
CA ASP A 718 8.91 34.36 -29.55
C ASP A 718 7.92 35.05 -28.61
N PHE A 719 7.28 34.28 -27.74
CA PHE A 719 6.49 34.80 -26.64
C PHE A 719 6.97 34.20 -25.33
N ASN A 720 6.96 35.02 -24.28
CA ASN A 720 7.52 34.67 -22.98
C ASN A 720 6.59 35.10 -21.86
N GLY A 721 6.40 34.22 -20.88
CA GLY A 721 5.69 34.51 -19.64
C GLY A 721 4.17 34.65 -19.81
N ILE A 722 3.59 34.09 -20.88
CA ILE A 722 2.14 34.17 -21.10
C ILE A 722 1.44 33.36 -20.01
N PRO A 723 0.42 33.91 -19.30
CA PRO A 723 -0.38 33.16 -18.33
C PRO A 723 -1.41 32.27 -19.05
N LEU A 724 -1.85 31.20 -18.38
CA LEU A 724 -2.81 30.23 -18.94
C LEU A 724 -4.11 30.90 -19.45
N GLU A 725 -4.58 31.93 -18.75
CA GLU A 725 -5.80 32.70 -19.08
C GLU A 725 -5.78 33.36 -20.47
N HIS A 726 -4.59 33.54 -21.06
CA HIS A 726 -4.40 34.11 -22.39
C HIS A 726 -4.26 33.05 -23.50
N LEU A 727 -4.28 31.76 -23.16
CA LEU A 727 -4.15 30.70 -24.15
C LEU A 727 -5.52 30.13 -24.54
N ARG A 728 -5.65 29.70 -25.79
CA ARG A 728 -6.76 28.87 -26.30
C ARG A 728 -6.20 27.65 -27.04
N ILE A 729 -6.97 26.57 -27.15
CA ILE A 729 -6.53 25.34 -27.82
C ILE A 729 -7.60 24.92 -28.83
N ALA A 730 -7.17 24.57 -30.04
CA ALA A 730 -8.06 24.01 -31.05
C ALA A 730 -8.58 22.62 -30.62
N PRO A 731 -9.84 22.27 -30.93
CA PRO A 731 -10.36 20.94 -30.63
C PRO A 731 -9.62 19.86 -31.42
N ASN A 732 -9.53 18.65 -30.87
CA ASN A 732 -9.07 17.52 -31.67
C ASN A 732 -10.18 17.05 -32.64
N ALA A 733 -9.80 16.33 -33.70
CA ALA A 733 -10.72 15.90 -34.75
C ALA A 733 -11.88 15.03 -34.24
N MET A 734 -11.63 14.24 -33.21
CA MET A 734 -12.62 13.33 -32.63
C MET A 734 -13.62 14.10 -31.76
N ASP A 735 -13.14 15.07 -30.98
CA ASP A 735 -13.99 15.95 -30.16
C ASP A 735 -14.89 16.82 -31.05
N ALA A 736 -14.36 17.38 -32.15
CA ALA A 736 -15.17 18.11 -33.13
C ALA A 736 -16.27 17.23 -33.75
N LEU A 737 -15.94 15.99 -34.12
CA LEU A 737 -16.91 15.08 -34.74
C LEU A 737 -17.99 14.63 -33.76
N MET A 738 -17.62 14.39 -32.49
CA MET A 738 -18.52 13.90 -31.46
C MET A 738 -19.39 15.00 -30.82
N ALA A 739 -18.85 16.20 -30.58
CA ALA A 739 -19.63 17.35 -30.12
C ALA A 739 -20.72 17.73 -31.13
N CYS A 740 -20.36 17.77 -32.42
CA CYS A 740 -21.31 18.06 -33.48
C CYS A 740 -22.33 16.92 -33.67
N GLN A 741 -21.95 15.65 -33.44
CA GLN A 741 -22.93 14.57 -33.47
C GLN A 741 -24.00 14.72 -32.37
N GLN A 742 -23.65 15.27 -31.20
CA GLN A 742 -24.59 15.51 -30.09
C GLN A 742 -25.41 16.80 -30.22
N ALA A 743 -24.82 17.87 -30.77
CA ALA A 743 -25.49 19.17 -30.89
C ALA A 743 -26.38 19.28 -32.15
N PHE A 744 -26.14 18.44 -33.17
CA PHE A 744 -26.84 18.47 -34.46
C PHE A 744 -27.64 17.18 -34.74
N SER A 745 -27.95 16.36 -33.71
CA SER A 745 -28.82 15.18 -33.83
C SER A 745 -30.31 15.53 -33.91
#